data_AF-A0A2J8BCC1-F1
#
_entry.id   AF-A0A2J8BCC1-F1
#
_cell.length_a   1.000
_cell.length_b   1.000
_cell.length_c   1.000
_cell.angle_alpha   90.00
_cell.angle_beta   90.00
_cell.angle_gamma   90.00
#
_symmetry.space_group_name_H-M   'P 1'
#
loop_
_entity.id
_entity.type
_entity.pdbx_description
1 polymer ?
#
loop_
_entity_poly.entity_id
_entity_poly.type
_entity_poly.pdbx_seq_one_letter_code
_entity_poly.pdbx_strand_id
1 'polypeptide(L)'
;MSYQSNNTSVSDIRIVNSRMILPLKERVLQVAGYGKNSIGYDKGETYYSQLLPSFRVTVQAKGAFRLDLVNNQLYAVLTLGSSIDKWIDRQFEKGDFFAGYIANAMSDAGLYQWEEQVLQYIEEACRQANVGIIKRYEPGMNVPLGIQSKLATALATQRTLNVTLDEKCIWHPLKTMSILFDIRKGSTEMNSKHDCSQCSREHCFMKAEPTKATVRINCPAGEAVQHYLQAQQVFLPHDCGGMGKCGKCKIRVLQGDIPITTADKQVFTETELQAGWRMACQSVTKTSTLLEVPKQENIYLALGQSATKNTDISSVADLGIAIDIGTTTLALSLVDISKQQVIDTITGENGQRIWGADVVSRIQASLQGKDKELQHIIQQNIVELIRRLMHIQGNLYSHIHHIVISANTVMYHLLRGFSCKGLGSWPFAPVSYGGETIPCQQILPQILELSGCDVTFLPHLSAYVGSDITAGIYLCDMTKYKDISLLVDLGTNGEIALGNCDQLLVASAPAGPAFEGGSIQYGCGSIPGAISQVEFRYGSFFVRTIGNLPPKGICGTGLVAALTALRRADYVDTYGTLVEPWQEQGVPLVQQETGEFIYVTQRDIRALQMAKGAIRAGMEIVLKKYGITWQEIKHFYVAGGFGYYLQPAMAIDIGLLPSDLVVPIQTVGNTSLRGATAVLYDPSCIEEMKILRQKTKECILSNDASFQDIYINALNFSGGMVVKEEVYEKR
;
A
#
# COMPACT_ATOMS: atom_id res chain seq x y z
N MET A 1 12.96 40.19 -52.07
CA MET A 1 12.90 41.37 -51.18
C MET A 1 12.59 40.88 -49.78
N SER A 2 13.50 41.21 -48.87
CA SER A 2 13.59 40.82 -47.47
C SER A 2 12.68 41.66 -46.55
N TYR A 3 12.65 41.23 -45.27
CA TYR A 3 12.07 41.84 -44.06
C TYR A 3 10.56 41.56 -43.87
N GLN A 4 10.08 41.05 -42.73
CA GLN A 4 10.65 41.05 -41.38
C GLN A 4 9.95 40.02 -40.46
N SER A 5 10.73 39.44 -39.56
CA SER A 5 10.31 38.73 -38.35
C SER A 5 9.37 39.57 -37.47
N ASN A 6 8.26 39.00 -36.97
CA ASN A 6 7.86 39.03 -35.55
C ASN A 6 6.53 38.32 -35.27
N ASN A 7 6.50 37.62 -34.12
CA ASN A 7 5.38 37.06 -33.35
C ASN A 7 4.77 35.70 -33.71
N THR A 8 5.34 34.66 -33.10
CA THR A 8 4.63 33.50 -32.56
C THR A 8 3.51 33.93 -31.59
N SER A 9 2.23 33.77 -31.96
CA SER A 9 1.11 33.73 -31.00
C SER A 9 0.49 32.32 -30.99
N VAL A 10 0.96 31.44 -30.10
CA VAL A 10 0.34 30.14 -29.87
C VAL A 10 -0.82 30.29 -28.86
N SER A 11 -1.87 31.03 -29.24
CA SER A 11 -2.96 31.40 -28.34
C SER A 11 -4.35 31.51 -28.99
N ASP A 12 -4.63 30.78 -30.07
CA ASP A 12 -5.93 30.84 -30.76
C ASP A 12 -6.88 29.69 -30.36
N ILE A 13 -8.13 30.05 -30.05
CA ILE A 13 -9.22 29.10 -29.78
C ILE A 13 -9.66 28.48 -31.10
N ARG A 14 -9.62 27.14 -31.20
CA ARG A 14 -10.10 26.39 -32.36
C ARG A 14 -11.55 25.98 -32.15
N ILE A 15 -12.40 26.25 -33.14
CA ILE A 15 -13.82 25.88 -33.13
C ILE A 15 -14.07 24.77 -34.15
N VAL A 16 -14.75 23.72 -33.72
CA VAL A 16 -15.13 22.57 -34.54
C VAL A 16 -16.64 22.37 -34.49
N ASN A 17 -17.21 21.95 -35.62
CA ASN A 17 -18.64 21.68 -35.74
C ASN A 17 -18.83 20.27 -36.31
N SER A 18 -19.81 19.52 -35.81
CA SER A 18 -20.20 18.26 -36.44
C SER A 18 -21.27 18.49 -37.49
N ARG A 19 -21.27 17.66 -38.54
CA ARG A 19 -22.39 17.56 -39.48
C ARG A 19 -23.22 16.29 -39.27
N MET A 20 -22.78 15.36 -38.43
CA MET A 20 -23.44 14.07 -38.25
C MET A 20 -23.17 13.49 -36.86
N ILE A 21 -24.17 13.59 -35.99
CA ILE A 21 -24.24 12.87 -34.72
C ILE A 21 -25.37 11.87 -34.82
N LEU A 22 -25.01 10.61 -34.71
CA LEU A 22 -25.92 9.49 -34.79
C LEU A 22 -25.64 8.53 -33.63
N PRO A 23 -26.27 8.75 -32.45
CA PRO A 23 -26.00 7.93 -31.29
C PRO A 23 -26.40 6.49 -31.58
N LEU A 24 -25.50 5.54 -31.35
CA LEU A 24 -25.78 4.12 -31.60
C LEU A 24 -26.94 3.66 -30.72
N LYS A 25 -27.96 3.05 -31.33
CA LYS A 25 -29.14 2.51 -30.63
C LYS A 25 -28.77 1.74 -29.37
N GLU A 26 -27.81 0.82 -29.47
CA GLU A 26 -27.38 -0.02 -28.36
C GLU A 26 -26.80 0.80 -27.20
N ARG A 27 -26.02 1.86 -27.50
CA ARG A 27 -25.49 2.79 -26.49
C ARG A 27 -26.61 3.62 -25.84
N VAL A 28 -27.59 4.06 -26.62
CA VAL A 28 -28.76 4.80 -26.08
C VAL A 28 -29.54 3.94 -25.09
N LEU A 29 -29.83 2.70 -25.46
CA LEU A 29 -30.59 1.79 -24.60
C LEU A 29 -29.82 1.44 -23.33
N GLN A 30 -28.50 1.26 -23.42
CA GLN A 30 -27.63 1.07 -22.26
C GLN A 30 -27.57 2.30 -21.35
N VAL A 31 -27.45 3.51 -21.90
CA VAL A 31 -27.51 4.77 -21.12
C VAL A 31 -28.87 4.92 -20.43
N ALA A 32 -29.94 4.44 -21.05
CA ALA A 32 -31.27 4.38 -20.45
C ALA A 32 -31.44 3.23 -19.42
N GLY A 33 -30.44 2.36 -19.22
CA GLY A 33 -30.49 1.25 -18.27
C GLY A 33 -31.19 -0.02 -18.81
N TYR A 34 -31.39 -0.13 -20.12
CA TYR A 34 -31.98 -1.31 -20.77
C TYR A 34 -30.90 -2.17 -21.45
N GLY A 35 -30.59 -3.33 -20.85
CA GLY A 35 -29.77 -4.38 -21.47
C GLY A 35 -30.57 -5.25 -22.45
N LYS A 36 -29.88 -5.97 -23.36
CA LYS A 36 -30.51 -6.82 -24.41
C LYS A 36 -31.52 -7.86 -23.89
N ASN A 37 -31.39 -8.28 -22.62
CA ASN A 37 -32.28 -9.24 -21.98
C ASN A 37 -33.33 -8.59 -21.07
N SER A 38 -33.44 -7.25 -21.07
CA SER A 38 -34.37 -6.53 -20.20
C SER A 38 -35.76 -6.42 -20.82
N ILE A 39 -36.79 -6.51 -19.98
CA ILE A 39 -38.22 -6.46 -20.36
C ILE A 39 -38.57 -5.14 -21.10
N GLY A 40 -37.77 -4.08 -20.92
CA GLY A 40 -37.96 -2.77 -21.56
C GLY A 40 -37.18 -2.54 -22.86
N TYR A 41 -36.33 -3.48 -23.30
CA TYR A 41 -35.41 -3.28 -24.42
C TYR A 41 -36.12 -3.05 -25.76
N ASP A 42 -37.08 -3.93 -26.12
CA ASP A 42 -37.83 -3.85 -27.38
C ASP A 42 -38.69 -2.57 -27.48
N LYS A 43 -39.24 -2.16 -26.33
CA LYS A 43 -39.96 -0.89 -26.20
C LYS A 43 -39.00 0.28 -26.43
N GLY A 44 -37.85 0.28 -25.77
CA GLY A 44 -36.79 1.29 -25.97
C GLY A 44 -36.35 1.42 -27.43
N GLU A 45 -36.15 0.30 -28.13
CA GLU A 45 -35.78 0.28 -29.55
C GLU A 45 -36.82 0.96 -30.44
N THR A 46 -38.10 0.72 -30.15
CA THR A 46 -39.22 1.35 -30.88
C THR A 46 -39.19 2.86 -30.70
N TYR A 47 -39.05 3.35 -29.47
CA TYR A 47 -38.96 4.79 -29.18
C TYR A 47 -37.72 5.44 -29.78
N TYR A 48 -36.55 4.78 -29.70
CA TYR A 48 -35.33 5.27 -30.36
C TYR A 48 -35.57 5.50 -31.86
N SER A 49 -36.18 4.53 -32.54
CA SER A 49 -36.44 4.60 -33.98
C SER A 49 -37.41 5.73 -34.35
N GLN A 50 -38.41 5.99 -33.51
CA GLN A 50 -39.36 7.09 -33.68
C GLN A 50 -38.75 8.47 -33.42
N LEU A 51 -37.87 8.58 -32.42
CA LEU A 51 -37.27 9.84 -31.99
C LEU A 51 -36.08 10.26 -32.88
N LEU A 52 -35.37 9.31 -33.48
CA LEU A 52 -34.14 9.53 -34.27
C LEU A 52 -34.25 10.60 -35.37
N PRO A 53 -35.30 10.66 -36.21
CA PRO A 53 -35.42 11.69 -37.23
C PRO A 53 -35.49 13.10 -36.63
N SER A 54 -36.24 13.26 -35.53
CA SER A 54 -36.39 14.55 -34.85
C SER A 54 -35.12 14.96 -34.08
N PHE A 55 -34.39 14.00 -33.52
CA PHE A 55 -33.08 14.24 -32.90
C PHE A 55 -32.09 14.80 -33.93
N ARG A 56 -31.97 14.17 -35.11
CA ARG A 56 -31.01 14.55 -36.17
C ARG A 56 -31.15 15.99 -36.64
N VAL A 57 -32.37 16.51 -36.75
CA VAL A 57 -32.62 17.89 -37.19
C VAL A 57 -32.50 18.91 -36.06
N THR A 58 -32.46 18.45 -34.81
CA THR A 58 -32.42 19.31 -33.61
C THR A 58 -31.00 19.58 -33.13
N VAL A 59 -30.11 18.60 -33.24
CA VAL A 59 -28.72 18.69 -32.75
C VAL A 59 -27.93 19.77 -33.49
N GLN A 60 -27.29 20.66 -32.74
CA GLN A 60 -26.43 21.73 -33.23
C GLN A 60 -25.06 21.66 -32.57
N ALA A 61 -24.34 20.58 -32.83
CA ALA A 61 -23.12 20.29 -32.09
C ALA A 61 -21.94 21.17 -32.46
N LYS A 62 -21.33 21.75 -31.42
CA LYS A 62 -20.15 22.61 -31.50
C LYS A 62 -19.14 22.21 -30.43
N GLY A 63 -17.87 22.44 -30.71
CA GLY A 63 -16.77 22.24 -29.77
C GLY A 63 -15.75 23.36 -29.91
N ALA A 64 -15.14 23.77 -28.82
CA ALA A 64 -14.04 24.72 -28.79
C ALA A 64 -12.91 24.16 -27.95
N PHE A 65 -11.67 24.29 -28.43
CA PHE A 65 -10.50 23.90 -27.65
C PHE A 65 -9.33 24.85 -27.89
N ARG A 66 -8.41 24.89 -26.93
CA ARG A 66 -7.23 25.75 -26.97
C ARG A 66 -6.04 25.03 -26.37
N LEU A 67 -4.90 25.08 -27.08
CA LEU A 67 -3.61 24.66 -26.56
C LEU A 67 -2.96 25.86 -25.86
N ASP A 68 -2.64 25.69 -24.59
CA ASP A 68 -1.87 26.63 -23.79
C ASP A 68 -0.47 26.04 -23.55
N LEU A 69 0.43 26.31 -24.50
CA LEU A 69 1.79 25.79 -24.44
C LEU A 69 2.64 26.44 -23.34
N VAL A 70 2.23 27.60 -22.84
CA VAL A 70 2.96 28.29 -21.75
C VAL A 70 2.74 27.53 -20.45
N ASN A 71 1.48 27.15 -20.20
CA ASN A 71 1.11 26.44 -18.97
C ASN A 71 1.11 24.91 -19.13
N ASN A 72 1.51 24.37 -20.29
CA ASN A 72 1.45 22.94 -20.59
C ASN A 72 0.03 22.35 -20.40
N GLN A 73 -1.00 23.10 -20.80
CA GLN A 73 -2.40 22.71 -20.65
C GLN A 73 -3.17 22.75 -21.98
N LEU A 74 -4.22 21.95 -22.09
CA LEU A 74 -5.21 22.01 -23.17
C LEU A 74 -6.61 22.04 -22.58
N TYR A 75 -7.42 23.00 -23.03
CA TYR A 75 -8.81 23.17 -22.59
C TYR A 75 -9.75 22.78 -23.72
N ALA A 76 -10.83 22.07 -23.42
CA ALA A 76 -11.89 21.76 -24.38
C ALA A 76 -13.28 21.86 -23.76
N VAL A 77 -14.24 22.43 -24.49
CA VAL A 77 -15.67 22.45 -24.14
C VAL A 77 -16.46 22.10 -25.39
N LEU A 78 -17.49 21.25 -25.25
CA LEU A 78 -18.36 20.86 -26.36
C LEU A 78 -19.82 20.73 -25.92
N THR A 79 -20.74 20.97 -26.85
CA THR A 79 -22.19 21.02 -26.60
C THR A 79 -22.98 20.43 -27.78
N LEU A 80 -24.19 19.93 -27.52
CA LEU A 80 -25.18 19.59 -28.56
C LEU A 80 -26.09 20.78 -28.95
N GLY A 81 -25.95 21.92 -28.27
CA GLY A 81 -26.72 23.14 -28.52
C GLY A 81 -28.05 23.21 -27.77
N SER A 82 -28.57 24.42 -27.58
CA SER A 82 -29.74 24.68 -26.70
C SER A 82 -31.07 24.15 -27.23
N SER A 83 -31.14 23.78 -28.51
CA SER A 83 -32.35 23.20 -29.09
C SER A 83 -32.65 21.80 -28.53
N ILE A 84 -31.64 21.08 -28.04
CA ILE A 84 -31.81 19.71 -27.55
C ILE A 84 -32.57 19.65 -26.23
N ASP A 85 -32.30 20.59 -25.31
CA ASP A 85 -32.98 20.66 -24.01
C ASP A 85 -34.49 20.86 -24.24
N LYS A 86 -34.87 21.82 -25.10
CA LYS A 86 -36.28 22.05 -25.50
C LYS A 86 -36.92 20.84 -26.18
N TRP A 87 -36.14 20.04 -26.90
CA TRP A 87 -36.65 18.84 -27.56
C TRP A 87 -36.91 17.70 -26.58
N ILE A 88 -36.08 17.57 -25.54
CA ILE A 88 -36.30 16.65 -24.42
C ILE A 88 -37.56 17.06 -23.64
N ASP A 89 -37.66 18.34 -23.25
CA ASP A 89 -38.79 18.86 -22.47
C ASP A 89 -40.14 18.59 -23.18
N ARG A 90 -40.20 18.83 -24.50
CA ARG A 90 -41.40 18.56 -25.32
C ARG A 90 -41.83 17.09 -25.32
N GLN A 91 -40.93 16.13 -25.09
CA GLN A 91 -41.36 14.73 -24.98
C GLN A 91 -42.01 14.46 -23.62
N PHE A 92 -41.47 15.04 -22.54
CA PHE A 92 -42.08 14.94 -21.22
C PHE A 92 -43.45 15.67 -21.15
N GLU A 93 -43.58 16.82 -21.79
CA GLU A 93 -44.82 17.60 -21.84
C GLU A 93 -45.99 16.88 -22.54
N LYS A 94 -45.71 15.93 -23.44
CA LYS A 94 -46.73 15.10 -24.10
C LYS A 94 -47.32 14.02 -23.18
N GLY A 95 -46.86 13.91 -21.95
CA GLY A 95 -47.29 12.89 -20.99
C GLY A 95 -46.66 11.51 -21.20
N ASP A 96 -45.75 11.38 -22.16
CA ASP A 96 -44.99 10.16 -22.42
C ASP A 96 -43.59 10.23 -21.79
N PHE A 97 -43.56 9.87 -20.51
CA PHE A 97 -42.31 9.86 -19.72
C PHE A 97 -41.24 8.92 -20.30
N PHE A 98 -41.64 7.86 -20.99
CA PHE A 98 -40.70 6.91 -21.57
C PHE A 98 -40.01 7.51 -22.80
N ALA A 99 -40.75 8.23 -23.66
CA ALA A 99 -40.19 8.98 -24.77
C ALA A 99 -39.20 10.06 -24.29
N GLY A 100 -39.55 10.82 -23.24
CA GLY A 100 -38.66 11.83 -22.65
C GLY A 100 -37.37 11.24 -22.07
N TYR A 101 -37.48 10.09 -21.41
CA TYR A 101 -36.33 9.39 -20.86
C TYR A 101 -35.38 8.87 -21.95
N ILE A 102 -35.92 8.24 -23.01
CA ILE A 102 -35.12 7.81 -24.17
C ILE A 102 -34.51 9.02 -24.90
N ALA A 103 -35.24 10.13 -25.05
CA ALA A 103 -34.73 11.37 -25.63
C ALA A 103 -33.54 11.95 -24.85
N ASN A 104 -33.61 11.94 -23.51
CA ASN A 104 -32.50 12.34 -22.66
C ASN A 104 -31.27 11.42 -22.85
N ALA A 105 -31.48 10.11 -22.84
CA ALA A 105 -30.42 9.12 -23.06
C ALA A 105 -29.78 9.22 -24.48
N MET A 106 -30.58 9.50 -25.51
CA MET A 106 -30.10 9.77 -26.87
C MET A 106 -29.17 10.98 -26.91
N SER A 107 -29.50 12.00 -26.13
CA SER A 107 -28.72 13.23 -26.05
C SER A 107 -27.40 13.02 -25.32
N ASP A 108 -27.38 12.23 -24.24
CA ASP A 108 -26.13 11.88 -23.56
C ASP A 108 -25.23 11.01 -24.45
N ALA A 109 -25.79 9.98 -25.09
CA ALA A 109 -25.06 9.16 -26.05
C ALA A 109 -24.52 9.97 -27.25
N GLY A 110 -25.30 10.95 -27.72
CA GLY A 110 -24.89 11.86 -28.78
C GLY A 110 -23.75 12.78 -28.37
N LEU A 111 -23.75 13.25 -27.12
CA LEU A 111 -22.67 14.08 -26.58
C LEU A 111 -21.35 13.29 -26.46
N TYR A 112 -21.40 12.02 -26.05
CA TYR A 112 -20.22 11.14 -26.05
C TYR A 112 -19.68 10.84 -27.45
N GLN A 113 -20.56 10.61 -28.43
CA GLN A 113 -20.11 10.45 -29.82
C GLN A 113 -19.48 11.74 -30.35
N TRP A 114 -20.00 12.91 -29.96
CA TRP A 114 -19.42 14.18 -30.34
C TRP A 114 -18.03 14.36 -29.74
N GLU A 115 -17.87 14.00 -28.46
CA GLU A 115 -16.58 13.99 -27.79
C GLU A 115 -15.54 13.15 -28.56
N GLU A 116 -15.87 11.93 -28.96
CA GLU A 116 -14.98 11.05 -29.75
C GLU A 116 -14.47 11.76 -31.02
N GLN A 117 -15.32 12.54 -31.70
CA GLN A 117 -14.92 13.33 -32.88
C GLN A 117 -14.04 14.53 -32.48
N VAL A 118 -14.38 15.26 -31.42
CA VAL A 118 -13.59 16.41 -30.94
C VAL A 118 -12.18 15.98 -30.51
N LEU A 119 -12.04 14.84 -29.85
CA LEU A 119 -10.74 14.29 -29.45
C LEU A 119 -9.82 14.03 -30.66
N GLN A 120 -10.36 13.61 -31.80
CA GLN A 120 -9.57 13.45 -33.03
C GLN A 120 -8.98 14.78 -33.52
N TYR A 121 -9.77 15.86 -33.47
CA TYR A 121 -9.27 17.20 -33.80
C TYR A 121 -8.22 17.70 -32.80
N ILE A 122 -8.41 17.39 -31.51
CA ILE A 122 -7.48 17.75 -30.44
C ILE A 122 -6.14 17.02 -30.64
N GLU A 123 -6.16 15.71 -30.84
CA GLU A 123 -4.94 14.92 -31.07
C GLU A 123 -4.18 15.40 -32.30
N GLU A 124 -4.90 15.71 -33.39
CA GLU A 124 -4.28 16.24 -34.60
C GLU A 124 -3.64 17.60 -34.36
N ALA A 125 -4.30 18.50 -33.61
CA ALA A 125 -3.72 19.77 -33.23
C ALA A 125 -2.46 19.61 -32.34
N CYS A 126 -2.47 18.64 -31.42
CA CYS A 126 -1.32 18.29 -30.59
C CYS A 126 -0.14 17.78 -31.43
N ARG A 127 -0.39 16.89 -32.40
CA ARG A 127 0.65 16.40 -33.34
C ARG A 127 1.26 17.54 -34.15
N GLN A 128 0.44 18.44 -34.69
CA GLN A 128 0.92 19.60 -35.45
C GLN A 128 1.75 20.56 -34.61
N ALA A 129 1.45 20.67 -33.31
CA ALA A 129 2.21 21.48 -32.37
C ALA A 129 3.45 20.78 -31.79
N ASN A 130 3.70 19.51 -32.14
CA ASN A 130 4.72 18.64 -31.55
C ASN A 130 4.58 18.53 -30.01
N VAL A 131 3.37 18.17 -29.57
CA VAL A 131 3.02 18.03 -28.14
C VAL A 131 2.24 16.74 -27.93
N GLY A 132 2.55 16.02 -26.85
CA GLY A 132 1.80 14.84 -26.41
C GLY A 132 0.77 15.17 -25.33
N ILE A 133 -0.33 14.43 -25.29
CA ILE A 133 -1.32 14.47 -24.21
C ILE A 133 -0.91 13.44 -23.15
N ILE A 134 -0.48 13.93 -21.99
CA ILE A 134 0.01 13.10 -20.90
C ILE A 134 -1.16 12.55 -20.07
N LYS A 135 -2.14 13.41 -19.78
CA LYS A 135 -3.25 13.05 -18.91
C LYS A 135 -4.50 13.86 -19.21
N ARG A 136 -5.66 13.22 -19.03
CA ARG A 136 -7.00 13.80 -19.15
C ARG A 136 -7.62 14.05 -17.78
N TYR A 137 -8.31 15.16 -17.65
CA TYR A 137 -9.04 15.58 -16.47
C TYR A 137 -10.48 16.00 -16.82
N GLU A 138 -11.41 15.65 -15.94
CA GLU A 138 -12.84 15.88 -16.04
C GLU A 138 -13.33 16.61 -14.79
N PRO A 139 -13.79 17.86 -14.92
CA PRO A 139 -14.36 18.60 -13.81
C PRO A 139 -15.55 17.90 -13.17
N GLY A 140 -15.53 17.80 -11.84
CA GLY A 140 -16.52 17.06 -11.05
C GLY A 140 -16.25 15.56 -10.94
N MET A 141 -15.24 15.03 -11.63
CA MET A 141 -14.83 13.62 -11.55
C MET A 141 -13.45 13.48 -10.91
N ASN A 142 -12.39 13.94 -11.59
CA ASN A 142 -11.00 13.79 -11.12
C ASN A 142 -10.30 15.13 -10.89
N VAL A 143 -11.01 16.24 -11.14
CA VAL A 143 -10.63 17.59 -10.71
C VAL A 143 -11.86 18.34 -10.21
N PRO A 144 -11.73 19.35 -9.32
CA PRO A 144 -12.87 20.07 -8.76
C PRO A 144 -13.76 20.72 -9.84
N LEU A 145 -15.07 20.73 -9.60
CA LEU A 145 -16.05 21.30 -10.54
C LEU A 145 -15.83 22.80 -10.81
N GLY A 146 -15.26 23.53 -9.85
CA GLY A 146 -14.95 24.96 -9.99
C GLY A 146 -13.98 25.30 -11.14
N ILE A 147 -13.21 24.33 -11.62
CA ILE A 147 -12.32 24.50 -12.78
C ILE A 147 -13.10 24.88 -14.05
N GLN A 148 -14.39 24.54 -14.16
CA GLN A 148 -15.21 24.89 -15.32
C GLN A 148 -15.26 26.40 -15.59
N SER A 149 -15.17 27.24 -14.55
CA SER A 149 -15.10 28.71 -14.70
C SER A 149 -13.83 29.15 -15.46
N LYS A 150 -12.70 28.48 -15.20
CA LYS A 150 -11.44 28.72 -15.93
C LYS A 150 -11.58 28.31 -17.40
N LEU A 151 -12.21 27.17 -17.69
CA LEU A 151 -12.44 26.70 -19.06
C LEU A 151 -13.39 27.63 -19.81
N ALA A 152 -14.47 28.10 -19.16
CA ALA A 152 -15.41 29.06 -19.70
C ALA A 152 -14.70 30.34 -20.17
N THR A 153 -13.82 30.86 -19.32
CA THR A 153 -13.02 32.06 -19.58
C THR A 153 -11.98 31.82 -20.68
N ALA A 154 -11.20 30.73 -20.57
CA ALA A 154 -10.10 30.42 -21.50
C ALA A 154 -10.57 30.20 -22.94
N LEU A 155 -11.81 29.71 -23.12
CA LEU A 155 -12.41 29.41 -24.41
C LEU A 155 -13.49 30.43 -24.84
N ALA A 156 -13.73 31.47 -24.04
CA ALA A 156 -14.78 32.47 -24.26
C ALA A 156 -16.13 31.83 -24.66
N THR A 157 -16.58 30.82 -23.90
CA THR A 157 -17.64 29.87 -24.31
C THR A 157 -18.95 30.53 -24.72
N GLN A 158 -19.30 31.68 -24.12
CA GLN A 158 -20.50 32.41 -24.51
C GLN A 158 -20.42 32.95 -25.94
N ARG A 159 -19.24 33.43 -26.35
CA ARG A 159 -19.02 33.95 -27.70
C ARG A 159 -18.78 32.82 -28.71
N THR A 160 -18.06 31.79 -28.32
CA THR A 160 -17.60 30.73 -29.24
C THR A 160 -18.64 29.62 -29.44
N LEU A 161 -19.32 29.23 -28.36
CA LEU A 161 -20.26 28.10 -28.36
C LEU A 161 -21.70 28.50 -28.04
N ASN A 162 -21.94 29.75 -27.61
CA ASN A 162 -23.23 30.19 -27.02
C ASN A 162 -23.60 29.35 -25.79
N VAL A 163 -22.60 29.10 -24.93
CA VAL A 163 -22.69 28.32 -23.70
C VAL A 163 -22.30 29.20 -22.51
N THR A 164 -23.18 29.25 -21.51
CA THR A 164 -22.94 29.94 -20.22
C THR A 164 -22.69 28.94 -19.09
N LEU A 165 -22.02 29.39 -18.03
CA LEU A 165 -21.82 28.66 -16.79
C LEU A 165 -22.48 29.46 -15.67
N ASP A 166 -23.32 28.83 -14.86
CA ASP A 166 -23.95 29.50 -13.72
C ASP A 166 -23.08 29.50 -12.45
N GLU A 167 -23.56 30.15 -11.39
CA GLU A 167 -22.86 30.28 -10.11
C GLU A 167 -22.58 28.93 -9.42
N LYS A 168 -23.36 27.89 -9.75
CA LYS A 168 -23.18 26.52 -9.24
C LYS A 168 -22.26 25.69 -10.13
N CYS A 169 -21.58 26.33 -11.09
CA CYS A 169 -20.74 25.69 -12.09
C CYS A 169 -21.53 24.68 -12.95
N ILE A 170 -22.79 24.94 -13.27
CA ILE A 170 -23.59 24.14 -14.21
C ILE A 170 -23.61 24.81 -15.58
N TRP A 171 -23.41 24.04 -16.64
CA TRP A 171 -23.46 24.53 -18.02
C TRP A 171 -24.88 24.73 -18.51
N HIS A 172 -25.09 25.79 -19.29
CA HIS A 172 -26.33 26.06 -20.00
C HIS A 172 -26.02 26.31 -21.47
N PRO A 173 -26.49 25.46 -22.41
CA PRO A 173 -27.40 24.32 -22.22
C PRO A 173 -26.78 23.12 -21.48
N LEU A 174 -27.65 22.27 -20.89
CA LEU A 174 -27.25 21.18 -19.98
C LEU A 174 -26.45 20.08 -20.69
N LYS A 175 -26.72 19.83 -21.98
CA LYS A 175 -25.97 18.88 -22.81
C LYS A 175 -24.66 19.48 -23.31
N THR A 176 -23.81 19.81 -22.34
CA THR A 176 -22.50 20.41 -22.52
C THR A 176 -21.51 19.72 -21.58
N MET A 177 -20.30 19.44 -22.08
CA MET A 177 -19.21 18.87 -21.28
C MET A 177 -17.93 19.69 -21.43
N SER A 178 -17.05 19.57 -20.44
CA SER A 178 -15.76 20.25 -20.41
C SER A 178 -14.65 19.28 -20.01
N ILE A 179 -13.48 19.44 -20.63
CA ILE A 179 -12.34 18.53 -20.49
C ILE A 179 -11.06 19.36 -20.42
N LEU A 180 -10.15 18.95 -19.54
CA LEU A 180 -8.83 19.53 -19.36
C LEU A 180 -7.78 18.47 -19.65
N PHE A 181 -6.65 18.83 -20.23
CA PHE A 181 -5.52 17.92 -20.40
C PHE A 181 -4.21 18.57 -19.98
N ASP A 182 -3.32 17.74 -19.43
CA ASP A 182 -1.90 18.06 -19.33
C ASP A 182 -1.21 17.64 -20.61
N ILE A 183 -0.41 18.55 -21.16
CA ILE A 183 0.28 18.36 -22.43
C ILE A 183 1.78 18.57 -22.26
N ARG A 184 2.62 17.89 -23.05
CA ARG A 184 4.08 17.99 -22.96
C ARG A 184 4.72 18.12 -24.33
N LYS A 185 5.49 19.20 -24.52
CA LYS A 185 6.22 19.44 -25.77
C LYS A 185 7.25 18.34 -26.03
N GLY A 186 7.30 17.84 -27.26
CA GLY A 186 8.21 16.78 -27.70
C GLY A 186 7.82 15.36 -27.30
N SER A 187 6.70 15.17 -26.59
CA SER A 187 6.14 13.83 -26.32
C SER A 187 5.24 13.38 -27.48
N THR A 188 5.22 12.07 -27.73
CA THR A 188 4.32 11.42 -28.70
C THR A 188 3.11 10.74 -28.05
N GLU A 189 2.99 10.80 -26.72
CA GLU A 189 1.86 10.21 -25.97
C GLU A 189 0.53 10.89 -26.34
N MET A 190 -0.56 10.12 -26.39
CA MET A 190 -1.91 10.60 -26.74
C MET A 190 -2.97 10.01 -25.80
N ASN A 191 -2.82 10.26 -24.49
CA ASN A 191 -3.75 9.79 -23.46
C ASN A 191 -5.01 10.67 -23.38
N SER A 192 -5.71 10.81 -24.52
CA SER A 192 -6.85 11.72 -24.72
C SER A 192 -8.20 11.15 -24.27
N LYS A 193 -8.30 9.81 -24.15
CA LYS A 193 -9.55 9.10 -23.86
C LYS A 193 -9.83 9.04 -22.37
N HIS A 194 -11.11 8.91 -22.03
CA HIS A 194 -11.54 8.64 -20.65
C HIS A 194 -11.05 7.25 -20.20
N ASP A 195 -10.37 7.19 -19.06
CA ASP A 195 -9.98 5.93 -18.44
C ASP A 195 -11.16 5.36 -17.65
N CYS A 196 -11.88 4.43 -18.28
CA CYS A 196 -13.06 3.81 -17.69
C CYS A 196 -12.74 3.01 -16.41
N SER A 197 -11.48 2.60 -16.21
CA SER A 197 -11.06 1.87 -15.00
C SER A 197 -11.03 2.77 -13.75
N GLN A 198 -10.99 4.09 -13.92
CA GLN A 198 -10.96 5.09 -12.84
C GLN A 198 -12.25 5.90 -12.73
N CYS A 199 -13.28 5.55 -13.50
CA CYS A 199 -14.56 6.25 -13.53
C CYS A 199 -15.34 6.01 -12.21
N SER A 200 -15.88 7.05 -11.56
CA SER A 200 -16.63 6.92 -10.30
C SER A 200 -18.11 6.55 -10.48
N ARG A 201 -18.62 6.53 -11.72
CA ARG A 201 -20.02 6.14 -11.98
C ARG A 201 -20.19 4.63 -11.80
N GLU A 202 -20.98 4.23 -10.79
CA GLU A 202 -21.26 2.83 -10.44
C GLU A 202 -21.93 2.05 -11.59
N HIS A 203 -22.73 2.73 -12.42
CA HIS A 203 -23.39 2.17 -13.59
C HIS A 203 -22.88 2.81 -14.90
N CYS A 204 -21.55 2.99 -15.01
CA CYS A 204 -20.95 3.44 -16.26
C CYS A 204 -20.95 2.30 -17.29
N PHE A 205 -21.76 2.41 -18.34
CA PHE A 205 -21.89 1.40 -19.41
C PHE A 205 -20.59 1.15 -20.22
N MET A 206 -19.56 2.00 -20.05
CA MET A 206 -18.23 1.84 -20.65
C MET A 206 -17.25 1.06 -19.75
N LYS A 207 -17.62 0.75 -18.49
CA LYS A 207 -16.84 -0.12 -17.61
C LYS A 207 -17.07 -1.59 -17.97
N ALA A 208 -16.01 -2.33 -18.25
CA ALA A 208 -16.06 -3.79 -18.16
C ALA A 208 -16.05 -4.18 -16.67
N GLU A 209 -17.04 -4.96 -16.21
CA GLU A 209 -17.18 -5.34 -14.79
C GLU A 209 -16.03 -6.23 -14.27
N PRO A 210 -15.43 -5.93 -13.11
CA PRO A 210 -14.64 -6.89 -12.34
C PRO A 210 -15.43 -7.39 -11.10
N THR A 211 -15.67 -8.70 -11.01
CA THR A 211 -16.30 -9.37 -9.86
C THR A 211 -15.33 -9.57 -8.68
N LYS A 212 -15.67 -9.09 -7.47
CA LYS A 212 -14.97 -9.45 -6.20
C LYS A 212 -15.37 -10.86 -5.77
N ALA A 213 -14.41 -11.78 -5.61
CA ALA A 213 -14.68 -13.17 -5.23
C ALA A 213 -14.91 -13.32 -3.70
N THR A 214 -16.00 -13.97 -3.29
CA THR A 214 -16.24 -14.45 -1.92
C THR A 214 -16.18 -15.97 -1.88
N VAL A 215 -15.96 -16.56 -0.71
CA VAL A 215 -16.01 -18.02 -0.48
C VAL A 215 -17.10 -18.33 0.53
N ARG A 216 -17.86 -19.42 0.30
CA ARG A 216 -18.90 -19.90 1.22
C ARG A 216 -18.40 -21.12 1.97
N ILE A 217 -18.53 -21.12 3.30
CA ILE A 217 -17.97 -22.16 4.18
C ILE A 217 -19.05 -22.58 5.17
N ASN A 218 -19.20 -23.90 5.36
CA ASN A 218 -20.16 -24.45 6.33
C ASN A 218 -19.43 -24.78 7.64
N CYS A 219 -19.69 -24.02 8.70
CA CYS A 219 -19.07 -24.18 10.01
C CYS A 219 -19.93 -25.11 10.89
N PRO A 220 -19.40 -26.24 11.40
CA PRO A 220 -20.12 -27.15 12.30
C PRO A 220 -20.62 -26.46 13.58
N ALA A 221 -21.57 -27.09 14.26
CA ALA A 221 -22.10 -26.60 15.54
C ALA A 221 -21.06 -26.72 16.68
N GLY A 222 -21.03 -25.73 17.57
CA GLY A 222 -20.14 -25.71 18.74
C GLY A 222 -18.72 -25.22 18.46
N GLU A 223 -18.42 -24.84 17.22
CA GLU A 223 -17.10 -24.39 16.80
C GLU A 223 -16.93 -22.88 17.00
N ALA A 224 -15.75 -22.49 17.48
CA ALA A 224 -15.32 -21.11 17.40
C ALA A 224 -15.03 -20.79 15.92
N VAL A 225 -15.81 -19.89 15.34
CA VAL A 225 -15.82 -19.65 13.88
C VAL A 225 -14.42 -19.30 13.37
N GLN A 226 -13.67 -18.48 14.11
CA GLN A 226 -12.29 -18.18 13.77
C GLN A 226 -11.40 -19.44 13.67
N HIS A 227 -11.43 -20.32 14.66
CA HIS A 227 -10.60 -21.52 14.68
C HIS A 227 -10.98 -22.48 13.55
N TYR A 228 -12.29 -22.61 13.27
CA TYR A 228 -12.76 -23.45 12.18
C TYR A 228 -12.34 -22.92 10.80
N LEU A 229 -12.50 -21.61 10.56
CA LEU A 229 -12.05 -20.98 9.31
C LEU A 229 -10.53 -21.13 9.12
N GLN A 230 -9.75 -20.98 10.19
CA GLN A 230 -8.30 -21.22 10.16
C GLN A 230 -7.95 -22.68 9.84
N ALA A 231 -8.67 -23.65 10.42
CA ALA A 231 -8.50 -25.07 10.10
C ALA A 231 -8.82 -25.39 8.63
N GLN A 232 -9.70 -24.60 8.00
CA GLN A 232 -10.03 -24.66 6.58
C GLN A 232 -9.14 -23.77 5.70
N GLN A 233 -8.01 -23.27 6.25
CA GLN A 233 -7.05 -22.40 5.55
C GLN A 233 -7.65 -21.08 5.06
N VAL A 234 -8.72 -20.60 5.69
CA VAL A 234 -9.34 -19.32 5.40
C VAL A 234 -9.01 -18.35 6.53
N PHE A 235 -8.00 -17.52 6.27
CA PHE A 235 -7.51 -16.54 7.22
C PHE A 235 -8.28 -15.23 7.11
N LEU A 236 -8.67 -14.69 8.27
CA LEU A 236 -9.26 -13.37 8.41
C LEU A 236 -8.25 -12.46 9.12
N PRO A 237 -8.28 -11.13 8.92
CA PRO A 237 -7.40 -10.23 9.64
C PRO A 237 -7.69 -10.19 11.15
N HIS A 238 -6.65 -10.25 11.99
CA HIS A 238 -6.73 -10.27 13.47
C HIS A 238 -5.92 -9.16 14.14
N ASP A 239 -6.02 -7.93 13.66
CA ASP A 239 -5.19 -6.80 14.15
C ASP A 239 -5.35 -6.49 15.65
N CYS A 240 -6.46 -6.87 16.26
CA CYS A 240 -6.68 -6.74 17.71
C CYS A 240 -6.37 -8.02 18.51
N GLY A 241 -5.72 -9.02 17.92
CA GLY A 241 -5.39 -10.27 18.62
C GLY A 241 -6.62 -11.04 19.12
N GLY A 242 -7.76 -10.91 18.45
CA GLY A 242 -9.00 -11.58 18.86
C GLY A 242 -9.79 -10.89 19.98
N MET A 243 -9.37 -9.70 20.45
CA MET A 243 -10.06 -8.96 21.52
C MET A 243 -11.44 -8.37 21.15
N GLY A 244 -11.91 -8.55 19.91
CA GLY A 244 -13.23 -8.07 19.47
C GLY A 244 -13.34 -6.55 19.27
N LYS A 245 -12.23 -5.86 18.96
CA LYS A 245 -12.20 -4.38 18.89
C LYS A 245 -11.99 -3.77 17.50
N CYS A 246 -11.52 -4.54 16.52
CA CYS A 246 -11.08 -3.98 15.23
C CYS A 246 -12.07 -4.15 14.06
N GLY A 247 -13.04 -5.07 14.16
CA GLY A 247 -13.99 -5.37 13.06
C GLY A 247 -13.43 -6.01 11.79
N LYS A 248 -12.12 -6.17 11.68
CA LYS A 248 -11.49 -6.68 10.45
C LYS A 248 -11.70 -8.18 10.19
N CYS A 249 -12.08 -8.96 11.21
CA CYS A 249 -12.46 -10.36 11.08
C CYS A 249 -13.94 -10.59 10.72
N LYS A 250 -14.55 -9.65 9.99
CA LYS A 250 -15.98 -9.70 9.67
C LYS A 250 -16.33 -10.89 8.77
N ILE A 251 -17.41 -11.56 9.13
CA ILE A 251 -18.04 -12.63 8.36
C ILE A 251 -19.53 -12.35 8.25
N ARG A 252 -20.16 -12.93 7.24
CA ARG A 252 -21.61 -12.84 7.09
C ARG A 252 -22.26 -14.21 7.27
N VAL A 253 -23.21 -14.29 8.18
CA VAL A 253 -24.05 -15.47 8.39
C VAL A 253 -25.12 -15.48 7.32
N LEU A 254 -25.08 -16.49 6.44
CA LEU A 254 -26.09 -16.70 5.42
C LEU A 254 -27.23 -17.59 5.92
N GLN A 255 -26.89 -18.63 6.69
CA GLN A 255 -27.83 -19.58 7.29
C GLN A 255 -27.26 -20.11 8.61
N GLY A 256 -28.10 -20.35 9.62
CA GLY A 256 -27.68 -20.80 10.96
C GLY A 256 -27.80 -19.69 12.01
N ASP A 257 -27.41 -20.00 13.25
CA ASP A 257 -27.54 -19.07 14.38
C ASP A 257 -26.18 -18.79 15.05
N ILE A 258 -25.75 -17.53 14.95
CA ILE A 258 -24.64 -16.96 15.71
C ILE A 258 -25.19 -15.74 16.47
N PRO A 259 -25.19 -15.78 17.82
CA PRO A 259 -25.72 -14.67 18.62
C PRO A 259 -24.88 -13.41 18.44
N ILE A 260 -25.54 -12.26 18.47
CA ILE A 260 -24.88 -10.95 18.45
C ILE A 260 -24.19 -10.73 19.81
N THR A 261 -22.88 -10.55 19.80
CA THR A 261 -22.07 -10.27 20.99
C THR A 261 -22.05 -8.77 21.32
N THR A 262 -21.64 -8.41 22.54
CA THR A 262 -21.43 -7.00 22.93
C THR A 262 -20.39 -6.33 22.03
N ALA A 263 -19.38 -7.09 21.60
CA ALA A 263 -18.33 -6.63 20.72
C ALA A 263 -18.87 -6.34 19.31
N ASP A 264 -19.79 -7.17 18.80
CA ASP A 264 -20.44 -6.93 17.49
C ASP A 264 -21.21 -5.60 17.48
N LYS A 265 -21.91 -5.27 18.58
CA LYS A 265 -22.66 -4.01 18.73
C LYS A 265 -21.78 -2.77 18.79
N GLN A 266 -20.51 -2.91 19.17
CA GLN A 266 -19.56 -1.80 19.21
C GLN A 266 -18.92 -1.50 17.84
N VAL A 267 -19.03 -2.43 16.90
CA VAL A 267 -18.30 -2.41 15.63
C VAL A 267 -19.24 -2.30 14.43
N PHE A 268 -20.38 -3.01 14.45
CA PHE A 268 -21.33 -3.03 13.34
C PHE A 268 -22.58 -2.21 13.65
N THR A 269 -23.13 -1.59 12.60
CA THR A 269 -24.43 -0.91 12.66
C THR A 269 -25.57 -1.92 12.82
N GLU A 270 -26.73 -1.45 13.28
CA GLU A 270 -27.91 -2.31 13.47
C GLU A 270 -28.39 -2.94 12.14
N THR A 271 -28.23 -2.21 11.03
CA THR A 271 -28.52 -2.70 9.67
C THR A 271 -27.57 -3.82 9.24
N GLU A 272 -26.28 -3.71 9.56
CA GLU A 272 -25.30 -4.76 9.28
C GLU A 272 -25.53 -6.01 10.14
N LEU A 273 -25.87 -5.83 11.42
CA LEU A 273 -26.21 -6.94 12.31
C LEU A 273 -27.44 -7.72 11.81
N GLN A 274 -28.46 -7.00 11.31
CA GLN A 274 -29.63 -7.60 10.65
C GLN A 274 -29.28 -8.29 9.33
N ALA A 275 -28.32 -7.75 8.57
CA ALA A 275 -27.81 -8.37 7.35
C ALA A 275 -26.93 -9.61 7.59
N GLY A 276 -26.71 -10.00 8.85
CA GLY A 276 -25.99 -11.22 9.24
C GLY A 276 -24.50 -11.01 9.54
N TRP A 277 -24.01 -9.78 9.62
CA TRP A 277 -22.59 -9.53 9.91
C TRP A 277 -22.24 -9.82 11.37
N ARG A 278 -21.14 -10.55 11.57
CA ARG A 278 -20.60 -10.93 12.89
C ARG A 278 -19.07 -10.86 12.88
N MET A 279 -18.46 -10.70 14.04
CA MET A 279 -17.01 -10.83 14.20
C MET A 279 -16.64 -12.29 14.39
N ALA A 280 -15.87 -12.87 13.45
CA ALA A 280 -15.45 -14.27 13.53
C ALA A 280 -14.69 -14.58 14.83
N CYS A 281 -13.89 -13.63 15.35
CA CYS A 281 -13.09 -13.84 16.56
C CYS A 281 -13.88 -13.93 17.87
N GLN A 282 -15.14 -13.49 17.88
CA GLN A 282 -16.02 -13.54 19.04
C GLN A 282 -17.20 -14.49 18.83
N SER A 283 -17.26 -15.12 17.65
CA SER A 283 -18.39 -15.94 17.22
C SER A 283 -18.16 -17.41 17.52
N VAL A 284 -19.15 -18.03 18.16
CA VAL A 284 -19.25 -19.50 18.32
C VAL A 284 -20.58 -19.93 17.71
N THR A 285 -20.55 -20.93 16.84
CA THR A 285 -21.75 -21.48 16.21
C THR A 285 -22.58 -22.28 17.21
N LYS A 286 -23.90 -22.09 17.23
CA LYS A 286 -24.80 -22.98 17.97
C LYS A 286 -25.30 -24.15 17.13
N THR A 287 -25.45 -23.92 15.83
CA THR A 287 -25.88 -24.88 14.83
C THR A 287 -24.90 -24.90 13.66
N SER A 288 -24.98 -25.92 12.80
CA SER A 288 -24.23 -25.89 11.54
C SER A 288 -24.63 -24.65 10.75
N THR A 289 -23.66 -23.77 10.47
CA THR A 289 -23.88 -22.41 10.01
C THR A 289 -23.14 -22.15 8.71
N LEU A 290 -23.84 -21.71 7.67
CA LEU A 290 -23.27 -21.29 6.40
C LEU A 290 -22.80 -19.84 6.48
N LEU A 291 -21.51 -19.64 6.23
CA LEU A 291 -20.82 -18.37 6.30
C LEU A 291 -20.38 -17.92 4.91
N GLU A 292 -20.50 -16.63 4.64
CA GLU A 292 -19.83 -15.95 3.54
C GLU A 292 -18.60 -15.22 4.08
N VAL A 293 -17.46 -15.54 3.48
CA VAL A 293 -16.14 -15.06 3.88
C VAL A 293 -15.47 -14.35 2.69
N PRO A 294 -14.92 -13.14 2.87
CA PRO A 294 -14.18 -12.46 1.80
C PRO A 294 -12.98 -13.30 1.36
N LYS A 295 -12.79 -13.52 0.05
CA LYS A 295 -11.58 -14.18 -0.46
C LYS A 295 -10.42 -13.19 -0.40
N GLN A 296 -9.40 -13.48 0.41
CA GLN A 296 -8.14 -12.73 0.36
C GLN A 296 -7.17 -13.46 -0.57
N GLU A 297 -6.64 -12.74 -1.57
CA GLU A 297 -5.47 -13.21 -2.32
C GLU A 297 -4.24 -13.06 -1.43
N ASN A 298 -3.43 -14.12 -1.30
CA ASN A 298 -2.24 -14.18 -0.44
C ASN A 298 -1.37 -12.90 -0.52
N ILE A 299 -1.34 -12.18 0.60
CA ILE A 299 -0.90 -10.79 0.75
C ILE A 299 0.56 -10.74 1.22
N TYR A 300 1.58 -11.17 0.45
CA TYR A 300 2.98 -10.99 0.92
C TYR A 300 4.02 -10.80 -0.20
N LEU A 301 3.71 -10.01 -1.23
CA LEU A 301 4.59 -9.86 -2.40
C LEU A 301 5.78 -8.89 -2.25
N ALA A 302 6.02 -8.27 -1.08
CA ALA A 302 7.05 -7.21 -0.94
C ALA A 302 8.36 -7.59 -0.24
N LEU A 303 8.57 -8.86 0.13
CA LEU A 303 9.82 -9.29 0.75
C LEU A 303 10.65 -10.25 -0.11
N GLY A 304 10.10 -10.74 -1.22
CA GLY A 304 10.83 -11.54 -2.20
C GLY A 304 11.09 -10.73 -3.46
N GLN A 305 12.36 -10.50 -3.80
CA GLN A 305 12.69 -10.29 -5.20
C GLN A 305 12.17 -11.52 -5.95
N SER A 306 11.32 -11.32 -6.96
CA SER A 306 10.87 -12.40 -7.82
C SER A 306 12.11 -13.00 -8.49
N ALA A 307 12.53 -14.18 -8.05
CA ALA A 307 13.50 -14.99 -8.77
C ALA A 307 12.90 -15.37 -10.14
N THR A 308 13.79 -15.50 -11.11
CA THR A 308 13.53 -15.84 -12.51
C THR A 308 12.68 -17.10 -12.64
N LYS A 309 11.47 -16.97 -13.21
CA LYS A 309 10.71 -18.12 -13.72
C LYS A 309 11.50 -18.74 -14.87
N ASN A 310 11.76 -20.06 -14.76
CA ASN A 310 12.54 -20.94 -15.63
C ASN A 310 14.05 -21.00 -15.35
N THR A 311 14.42 -21.74 -14.32
CA THR A 311 15.63 -22.56 -14.35
C THR A 311 15.21 -24.02 -14.41
N ASP A 312 15.58 -24.72 -15.48
CA ASP A 312 15.47 -26.18 -15.55
C ASP A 312 16.25 -26.78 -14.37
N ILE A 313 15.54 -27.22 -13.34
CA ILE A 313 16.10 -28.02 -12.25
C ILE A 313 16.32 -29.41 -12.83
N SER A 314 17.46 -29.64 -13.48
CA SER A 314 17.85 -30.99 -13.93
C SER A 314 19.27 -31.35 -13.49
N SER A 315 19.36 -32.56 -12.93
CA SER A 315 20.51 -33.31 -12.37
C SER A 315 21.19 -32.71 -11.12
N VAL A 316 20.86 -33.29 -9.96
CA VAL A 316 21.60 -33.27 -8.68
C VAL A 316 21.99 -31.86 -8.18
N ALA A 317 20.99 -31.00 -7.95
CA ALA A 317 21.23 -29.75 -7.21
C ALA A 317 21.26 -30.06 -5.70
N ASP A 318 22.32 -29.64 -5.00
CA ASP A 318 22.36 -29.59 -3.54
C ASP A 318 21.51 -28.39 -3.10
N LEU A 319 20.40 -28.65 -2.40
CA LEU A 319 19.43 -27.63 -2.04
C LEU A 319 19.50 -27.30 -0.55
N GLY A 320 19.25 -26.04 -0.24
CA GLY A 320 19.09 -25.55 1.12
C GLY A 320 17.87 -24.66 1.27
N ILE A 321 17.45 -24.46 2.51
CA ILE A 321 16.41 -23.48 2.84
C ILE A 321 16.96 -22.44 3.81
N ALA A 322 16.97 -21.18 3.38
CA ALA A 322 17.25 -20.04 4.26
C ALA A 322 15.92 -19.56 4.86
N ILE A 323 15.88 -19.35 6.18
CA ILE A 323 14.68 -18.94 6.91
C ILE A 323 14.98 -17.70 7.74
N ASP A 324 14.12 -16.69 7.62
CA ASP A 324 14.08 -15.51 8.48
C ASP A 324 12.80 -15.55 9.32
N ILE A 325 12.97 -15.60 10.64
CA ILE A 325 11.87 -15.62 11.62
C ILE A 325 11.74 -14.25 12.26
N GLY A 326 10.91 -13.41 11.65
CA GLY A 326 10.48 -12.14 12.23
C GLY A 326 9.36 -12.31 13.24
N THR A 327 9.12 -11.25 14.02
CA THR A 327 8.02 -11.21 14.99
C THR A 327 6.66 -11.23 14.27
N THR A 328 6.52 -10.51 13.15
CA THR A 328 5.28 -10.46 12.36
C THR A 328 5.27 -11.44 11.19
N THR A 329 6.42 -11.64 10.55
CA THR A 329 6.54 -12.29 9.23
C THR A 329 7.61 -13.35 9.23
N LEU A 330 7.36 -14.44 8.51
CA LEU A 330 8.33 -15.48 8.17
C LEU A 330 8.67 -15.36 6.68
N ALA A 331 9.95 -15.47 6.35
CA ALA A 331 10.40 -15.53 4.95
C ALA A 331 11.33 -16.73 4.75
N LEU A 332 11.07 -17.53 3.72
CA LEU A 332 11.82 -18.73 3.39
C LEU A 332 12.29 -18.64 1.94
N SER A 333 13.56 -18.90 1.69
CA SER A 333 14.11 -19.03 0.34
C SER A 333 14.61 -20.44 0.10
N LEU A 334 14.18 -21.04 -1.02
CA LEU A 334 14.80 -22.24 -1.57
C LEU A 334 16.05 -21.84 -2.33
N VAL A 335 17.16 -22.52 -2.06
CA VAL A 335 18.47 -22.13 -2.55
C VAL A 335 19.14 -23.32 -3.24
N ASP A 336 19.65 -23.10 -4.44
CA ASP A 336 20.63 -23.98 -5.10
C ASP A 336 22.00 -23.60 -4.55
N ILE A 337 22.55 -24.45 -3.68
CA ILE A 337 23.81 -24.19 -2.98
C ILE A 337 24.97 -24.22 -3.98
N SER A 338 24.98 -25.20 -4.87
CA SER A 338 26.03 -25.39 -5.87
C SER A 338 26.14 -24.20 -6.84
N LYS A 339 25.01 -23.63 -7.25
CA LYS A 339 24.98 -22.46 -8.15
C LYS A 339 25.01 -21.12 -7.41
N GLN A 340 24.98 -21.15 -6.08
CA GLN A 340 24.81 -19.99 -5.22
C GLN A 340 23.66 -19.08 -5.66
N GLN A 341 22.48 -19.69 -5.87
CA GLN A 341 21.33 -18.99 -6.42
C GLN A 341 20.05 -19.26 -5.62
N VAL A 342 19.29 -18.20 -5.33
CA VAL A 342 17.92 -18.33 -4.79
C VAL A 342 16.99 -18.77 -5.93
N ILE A 343 16.33 -19.91 -5.76
CA ILE A 343 15.38 -20.49 -6.73
C ILE A 343 14.01 -19.83 -6.58
N ASP A 344 13.52 -19.76 -5.35
CA ASP A 344 12.18 -19.25 -5.04
C ASP A 344 12.13 -18.74 -3.59
N THR A 345 11.23 -17.79 -3.32
CA THR A 345 11.04 -17.21 -2.00
C THR A 345 9.55 -17.15 -1.66
N ILE A 346 9.20 -17.69 -0.49
CA ILE A 346 7.85 -17.64 0.05
C ILE A 346 7.84 -16.96 1.40
N THR A 347 6.74 -16.28 1.70
CA THR A 347 6.54 -15.53 2.94
C THR A 347 5.21 -15.90 3.56
N GLY A 348 5.13 -15.86 4.88
CA GLY A 348 3.90 -16.11 5.63
C GLY A 348 3.85 -15.33 6.94
N GLU A 349 2.71 -15.42 7.62
CA GLU A 349 2.54 -14.79 8.94
C GLU A 349 3.18 -15.63 10.04
N ASN A 350 3.72 -14.95 11.05
CA ASN A 350 4.06 -15.61 12.30
C ASN A 350 2.80 -15.75 13.17
N GLY A 351 2.25 -16.96 13.25
CA GLY A 351 1.02 -17.27 13.97
C GLY A 351 1.11 -17.03 15.48
N GLN A 352 2.32 -16.88 16.05
CA GLN A 352 2.51 -16.55 17.46
C GLN A 352 1.89 -15.20 17.84
N ARG A 353 1.51 -14.38 16.86
CA ARG A 353 0.73 -13.14 17.05
C ARG A 353 -0.53 -13.33 17.90
N ILE A 354 -1.10 -14.53 17.94
CA ILE A 354 -2.26 -14.84 18.80
C ILE A 354 -1.98 -14.61 20.30
N TRP A 355 -0.71 -14.73 20.72
CA TRP A 355 -0.27 -14.60 22.10
C TRP A 355 0.51 -13.31 22.37
N GLY A 356 0.68 -12.45 21.37
CA GLY A 356 1.41 -11.19 21.53
C GLY A 356 1.83 -10.55 20.20
N ALA A 357 1.59 -9.24 20.09
CA ALA A 357 1.96 -8.45 18.91
C ALA A 357 3.47 -8.18 18.83
N ASP A 358 4.19 -8.29 19.95
CA ASP A 358 5.62 -7.98 20.07
C ASP A 358 6.38 -9.06 20.86
N VAL A 359 7.69 -8.90 20.97
CA VAL A 359 8.56 -9.85 21.67
C VAL A 359 8.29 -9.90 23.18
N VAL A 360 7.95 -8.78 23.82
CA VAL A 360 7.75 -8.69 25.28
C VAL A 360 6.48 -9.42 25.70
N SER A 361 5.38 -9.20 24.99
CA SER A 361 4.11 -9.89 25.21
C SER A 361 4.25 -11.41 25.01
N ARG A 362 5.05 -11.86 24.04
CA ARG A 362 5.35 -13.28 23.84
C ARG A 362 6.23 -13.87 24.94
N ILE A 363 7.22 -13.12 25.43
CA ILE A 363 7.98 -13.52 26.64
C ILE A 363 7.01 -13.71 27.80
N GLN A 364 6.11 -12.75 28.04
CA GLN A 364 5.12 -12.85 29.12
C GLN A 364 4.19 -14.05 28.96
N ALA A 365 3.65 -14.29 27.76
CA ALA A 365 2.82 -15.45 27.47
C ALA A 365 3.58 -16.77 27.72
N SER A 366 4.84 -16.86 27.28
CA SER A 366 5.70 -18.00 27.57
C SER A 366 5.85 -18.23 29.07
N LEU A 367 6.05 -17.17 29.86
CA LEU A 367 6.15 -17.26 31.32
C LEU A 367 4.82 -17.62 32.02
N GLN A 368 3.70 -17.41 31.35
CA GLN A 368 2.36 -17.79 31.80
C GLN A 368 1.96 -19.22 31.35
N GLY A 369 2.92 -20.01 30.87
CA GLY A 369 2.71 -21.41 30.50
C GLY A 369 2.26 -21.64 29.05
N LYS A 370 2.43 -20.65 28.18
CA LYS A 370 2.16 -20.75 26.73
C LYS A 370 3.39 -21.04 25.89
N ASP A 371 4.50 -21.39 26.51
CA ASP A 371 5.78 -21.72 25.89
C ASP A 371 5.66 -22.85 24.85
N LYS A 372 5.02 -23.97 25.20
CA LYS A 372 4.83 -25.10 24.26
C LYS A 372 3.88 -24.77 23.11
N GLU A 373 2.83 -23.99 23.38
CA GLU A 373 1.88 -23.55 22.35
C GLU A 373 2.56 -22.62 21.36
N LEU A 374 3.31 -21.62 21.86
CA LEU A 374 4.12 -20.71 21.04
C LEU A 374 5.16 -21.46 20.20
N GLN A 375 5.85 -22.46 20.77
CA GLN A 375 6.80 -23.30 20.05
C GLN A 375 6.10 -24.09 18.94
N HIS A 376 4.97 -24.72 19.25
CA HIS A 376 4.24 -25.52 18.28
C HIS A 376 3.74 -24.69 17.09
N ILE A 377 3.21 -23.50 17.35
CA ILE A 377 2.70 -22.60 16.32
C ILE A 377 3.83 -22.22 15.34
N ILE A 378 5.00 -21.82 15.83
CA ILE A 378 6.11 -21.41 14.95
C ILE A 378 6.65 -22.59 14.13
N GLN A 379 6.75 -23.78 14.73
CA GLN A 379 7.12 -25.01 14.01
C GLN A 379 6.11 -25.31 12.89
N GLN A 380 4.81 -25.25 13.18
CA GLN A 380 3.76 -25.50 12.20
C GLN A 380 3.81 -24.50 11.04
N ASN A 381 3.98 -23.20 11.32
CA ASN A 381 4.04 -22.19 10.27
C ASN A 381 5.26 -22.38 9.36
N ILE A 382 6.43 -22.70 9.92
CA ILE A 382 7.63 -23.02 9.14
C ILE A 382 7.38 -24.25 8.26
N VAL A 383 6.87 -25.34 8.83
CA VAL A 383 6.60 -26.58 8.10
C VAL A 383 5.58 -26.36 6.97
N GLU A 384 4.53 -25.57 7.20
CA GLU A 384 3.55 -25.21 6.18
C GLU A 384 4.20 -24.47 5.01
N LEU A 385 5.04 -23.47 5.28
CA LEU A 385 5.73 -22.71 4.25
C LEU A 385 6.72 -23.57 3.46
N ILE A 386 7.46 -24.45 4.12
CA ILE A 386 8.32 -25.45 3.45
C ILE A 386 7.49 -26.34 2.54
N ARG A 387 6.36 -26.89 3.02
CA ARG A 387 5.48 -27.75 2.22
C ARG A 387 4.94 -27.04 0.99
N ARG A 388 4.54 -25.78 1.12
CA ARG A 388 4.06 -24.96 0.00
C ARG A 388 5.17 -24.70 -1.01
N LEU A 389 6.36 -24.33 -0.56
CA LEU A 389 7.54 -24.13 -1.40
C LEU A 389 7.87 -25.41 -2.19
N MET A 390 7.85 -26.56 -1.52
CA MET A 390 8.11 -27.85 -2.16
C MET A 390 7.02 -28.29 -3.12
N HIS A 391 5.75 -28.03 -2.80
CA HIS A 391 4.65 -28.32 -3.71
C HIS A 391 4.76 -27.55 -5.03
N ILE A 392 5.22 -26.29 -4.98
CA ILE A 392 5.44 -25.46 -6.18
C ILE A 392 6.59 -26.02 -7.03
N GLN A 393 7.63 -26.55 -6.39
CA GLN A 393 8.88 -26.98 -7.03
C GLN A 393 8.96 -28.49 -7.34
N GLY A 394 7.87 -29.25 -7.14
CA GLY A 394 7.80 -30.68 -7.49
C GLY A 394 8.32 -31.66 -6.44
N ASN A 395 8.22 -31.33 -5.14
CA ASN A 395 8.55 -32.18 -3.99
C ASN A 395 10.02 -32.65 -3.92
N LEU A 396 10.96 -31.71 -3.97
CA LEU A 396 12.41 -31.97 -3.99
C LEU A 396 13.06 -32.22 -2.61
N TYR A 397 12.29 -32.72 -1.63
CA TYR A 397 12.76 -32.89 -0.23
C TYR A 397 14.07 -33.68 -0.10
N SER A 398 14.28 -34.70 -0.94
CA SER A 398 15.48 -35.56 -0.89
C SER A 398 16.79 -34.84 -1.20
N HIS A 399 16.73 -33.63 -1.77
CA HIS A 399 17.89 -32.81 -2.11
C HIS A 399 18.17 -31.72 -1.07
N ILE A 400 17.33 -31.61 -0.03
CA ILE A 400 17.50 -30.60 1.02
C ILE A 400 18.31 -31.21 2.16
N HIS A 401 19.56 -30.77 2.28
CA HIS A 401 20.47 -31.26 3.32
C HIS A 401 20.69 -30.25 4.45
N HIS A 402 20.46 -28.96 4.19
CA HIS A 402 20.71 -27.90 5.15
C HIS A 402 19.59 -26.86 5.20
N ILE A 403 19.19 -26.50 6.41
CA ILE A 403 18.35 -25.34 6.70
C ILE A 403 19.20 -24.36 7.52
N VAL A 404 19.17 -23.07 7.16
CA VAL A 404 19.79 -22.02 7.97
C VAL A 404 18.71 -21.06 8.45
N ILE A 405 18.68 -20.80 9.76
CA ILE A 405 17.67 -19.96 10.41
C ILE A 405 18.32 -18.72 11.01
N SER A 406 17.83 -17.56 10.59
CA SER A 406 18.07 -16.25 11.20
C SER A 406 16.82 -15.78 11.93
N ALA A 407 16.98 -15.21 13.12
CA ALA A 407 15.86 -14.80 13.96
C ALA A 407 16.31 -13.79 15.02
N ASN A 408 15.37 -13.01 15.56
CA ASN A 408 15.62 -12.35 16.83
C ASN A 408 15.73 -13.38 17.97
N THR A 409 16.46 -13.03 19.04
CA THR A 409 16.80 -13.96 20.11
C THR A 409 15.56 -14.60 20.77
N VAL A 410 14.46 -13.84 20.90
CA VAL A 410 13.20 -14.36 21.46
C VAL A 410 12.58 -15.40 20.55
N MET A 411 12.49 -15.13 19.25
CA MET A 411 11.93 -16.08 18.27
C MET A 411 12.74 -17.37 18.22
N TYR A 412 14.07 -17.27 18.28
CA TYR A 412 14.96 -18.43 18.41
C TYR A 412 14.66 -19.25 19.69
N HIS A 413 14.52 -18.60 20.85
CA HIS A 413 14.22 -19.32 22.10
C HIS A 413 12.87 -20.02 22.05
N LEU A 414 11.84 -19.37 21.49
CA LEU A 414 10.52 -19.97 21.35
C LEU A 414 10.55 -21.19 20.42
N LEU A 415 11.23 -21.10 19.27
CA LEU A 415 11.40 -22.26 18.37
C LEU A 415 12.16 -23.41 19.04
N ARG A 416 13.20 -23.08 19.82
CA ARG A 416 14.01 -24.06 20.57
C ARG A 416 13.31 -24.65 21.78
N GLY A 417 12.19 -24.08 22.23
CA GLY A 417 11.57 -24.46 23.50
C GLY A 417 12.45 -24.10 24.70
N PHE A 418 13.33 -23.11 24.56
CA PHE A 418 14.14 -22.60 25.66
C PHE A 418 13.32 -21.67 26.56
N SER A 419 13.71 -21.61 27.84
CA SER A 419 13.07 -20.71 28.79
C SER A 419 13.30 -19.25 28.40
N CYS A 420 12.21 -18.49 28.25
CA CYS A 420 12.26 -17.05 28.02
C CYS A 420 12.42 -16.23 29.32
N LYS A 421 12.56 -16.88 30.49
CA LYS A 421 12.65 -16.20 31.79
C LYS A 421 13.81 -15.21 31.86
N GLY A 422 14.99 -15.63 31.41
CA GLY A 422 16.17 -14.78 31.38
C GLY A 422 16.06 -13.60 30.42
N LEU A 423 15.17 -13.66 29.41
CA LEU A 423 14.94 -12.59 28.45
C LEU A 423 13.95 -11.52 28.95
N GLY A 424 13.12 -11.83 29.94
CA GLY A 424 12.14 -10.90 30.51
C GLY A 424 12.60 -10.15 31.76
N SER A 425 13.74 -10.55 32.34
CA SER A 425 14.22 -10.00 33.61
C SER A 425 15.70 -9.68 33.58
N TRP A 426 16.09 -8.58 34.20
CA TRP A 426 17.50 -8.20 34.41
C TRP A 426 18.30 -9.38 35.00
N PRO A 427 19.50 -9.72 34.46
CA PRO A 427 20.33 -8.97 33.52
C PRO A 427 20.06 -9.25 32.02
N PHE A 428 18.87 -9.72 31.64
CA PHE A 428 18.50 -10.02 30.25
C PHE A 428 19.47 -11.03 29.61
N ALA A 429 19.53 -12.24 30.17
CA ALA A 429 20.45 -13.28 29.74
C ALA A 429 19.71 -14.37 28.93
N PRO A 430 20.07 -14.60 27.65
CA PRO A 430 19.55 -15.73 26.88
C PRO A 430 20.15 -17.05 27.39
N VAL A 431 19.44 -18.15 27.13
CA VAL A 431 19.91 -19.52 27.38
C VAL A 431 21.02 -19.90 26.39
N SER A 432 20.90 -19.46 25.14
CA SER A 432 21.89 -19.69 24.08
C SER A 432 21.97 -18.48 23.16
N TYR A 433 23.15 -18.28 22.56
CA TYR A 433 23.42 -17.24 21.57
C TYR A 433 23.44 -17.79 20.15
N GLY A 434 22.94 -18.99 19.88
CA GLY A 434 22.92 -19.57 18.54
C GLY A 434 24.32 -19.93 18.02
N GLY A 435 24.43 -20.19 16.72
CA GLY A 435 25.67 -20.61 16.05
C GLY A 435 25.90 -22.13 16.04
N GLU A 436 24.99 -22.91 16.61
CA GLU A 436 25.02 -24.38 16.56
C GLU A 436 24.22 -24.96 15.38
N THR A 437 24.60 -26.18 15.01
CA THR A 437 23.92 -27.02 14.02
C THR A 437 23.28 -28.21 14.71
N ILE A 438 22.02 -28.49 14.41
CA ILE A 438 21.19 -29.49 15.09
C ILE A 438 20.39 -30.28 14.06
N PRO A 439 20.20 -31.60 14.24
CA PRO A 439 19.32 -32.38 13.36
C PRO A 439 17.91 -31.80 13.25
N CYS A 440 17.38 -31.71 12.04
CA CYS A 440 16.11 -31.05 11.73
C CYS A 440 14.95 -31.59 12.58
N GLN A 441 14.88 -32.88 12.85
CA GLN A 441 13.80 -33.48 13.63
C GLN A 441 13.76 -33.06 15.10
N GLN A 442 14.85 -32.53 15.65
CA GLN A 442 14.83 -31.95 17.00
C GLN A 442 14.16 -30.56 17.00
N ILE A 443 14.11 -29.89 15.85
CA ILE A 443 13.57 -28.54 15.69
C ILE A 443 12.18 -28.56 15.04
N LEU A 444 12.01 -29.35 13.98
CA LEU A 444 10.80 -29.51 13.18
C LEU A 444 10.40 -31.00 13.12
N PRO A 445 9.92 -31.59 14.22
CA PRO A 445 9.59 -33.02 14.27
C PRO A 445 8.42 -33.42 13.33
N GLN A 446 7.66 -32.45 12.81
CA GLN A 446 6.47 -32.70 11.99
C GLN A 446 6.75 -32.95 10.50
N ILE A 447 8.00 -32.75 10.03
CA ILE A 447 8.39 -32.88 8.62
C ILE A 447 9.38 -34.05 8.43
N LEU A 448 8.84 -35.25 8.32
CA LEU A 448 9.61 -36.50 8.26
C LEU A 448 10.47 -36.60 6.98
N GLU A 449 10.05 -35.92 5.92
CA GLU A 449 10.73 -35.87 4.63
C GLU A 449 12.13 -35.22 4.72
N LEU A 450 12.38 -34.41 5.76
CA LEU A 450 13.67 -33.74 5.99
C LEU A 450 14.48 -34.42 7.10
N SER A 451 14.32 -35.73 7.25
CA SER A 451 14.95 -36.47 8.33
C SER A 451 16.49 -36.62 8.23
N GLY A 452 17.06 -36.39 7.05
CA GLY A 452 18.52 -36.34 6.85
C GLY A 452 19.09 -34.93 6.85
N CYS A 453 18.30 -33.92 7.23
CA CYS A 453 18.67 -32.51 7.13
C CYS A 453 19.13 -31.95 8.49
N ASP A 454 20.08 -31.02 8.44
CA ASP A 454 20.54 -30.28 9.61
C ASP A 454 20.02 -28.82 9.58
N VAL A 455 19.72 -28.29 10.76
CA VAL A 455 19.31 -26.90 10.99
C VAL A 455 20.46 -26.16 11.67
N THR A 456 20.99 -25.14 11.01
CA THR A 456 22.01 -24.23 11.56
C THR A 456 21.36 -22.91 11.96
N PHE A 457 21.58 -22.48 13.20
CA PHE A 457 21.13 -21.17 13.68
C PHE A 457 22.24 -20.14 13.55
N LEU A 458 21.95 -18.98 12.98
CA LEU A 458 22.89 -17.85 12.99
C LEU A 458 23.13 -17.35 14.43
N PRO A 459 24.35 -16.89 14.77
CA PRO A 459 24.66 -16.44 16.13
C PRO A 459 24.05 -15.06 16.44
N HIS A 460 23.54 -14.90 17.65
CA HIS A 460 22.91 -13.71 18.20
C HIS A 460 23.92 -12.85 18.99
N LEU A 461 23.71 -11.53 19.02
CA LEU A 461 24.61 -10.59 19.71
C LEU A 461 24.23 -10.39 21.17
N SER A 462 22.94 -10.31 21.48
CA SER A 462 22.42 -10.08 22.84
C SER A 462 21.03 -10.66 23.07
N ALA A 463 20.39 -10.36 24.21
CA ALA A 463 19.01 -10.77 24.49
C ALA A 463 17.97 -10.12 23.57
N TYR A 464 18.20 -8.90 23.12
CA TYR A 464 17.25 -8.15 22.28
C TYR A 464 17.79 -7.88 20.87
N VAL A 465 19.07 -8.14 20.61
CA VAL A 465 19.68 -8.02 19.28
C VAL A 465 20.06 -9.41 18.78
N GLY A 466 19.28 -9.89 17.82
CA GLY A 466 19.38 -11.24 17.31
C GLY A 466 20.36 -11.41 16.17
N SER A 467 20.15 -12.51 15.45
CA SER A 467 21.04 -12.91 14.36
C SER A 467 20.64 -12.30 13.01
N ASP A 468 19.44 -11.75 12.93
CA ASP A 468 18.99 -10.81 11.91
C ASP A 468 19.95 -9.62 11.77
N ILE A 469 20.39 -9.06 12.89
CA ILE A 469 21.35 -7.95 12.93
C ILE A 469 22.79 -8.44 12.75
N THR A 470 23.15 -9.60 13.31
CA THR A 470 24.46 -10.22 13.03
C THR A 470 24.67 -10.42 11.52
N ALA A 471 23.65 -10.93 10.83
CA ALA A 471 23.63 -11.09 9.39
C ALA A 471 23.79 -9.76 8.66
N GLY A 472 23.11 -8.71 9.11
CA GLY A 472 23.24 -7.35 8.56
C GLY A 472 24.65 -6.79 8.70
N ILE A 473 25.26 -6.88 9.89
CA ILE A 473 26.63 -6.42 10.15
C ILE A 473 27.63 -7.15 9.25
N TYR A 474 27.48 -8.47 9.11
CA TYR A 474 28.31 -9.30 8.25
C TYR A 474 28.20 -8.89 6.78
N LEU A 475 26.98 -8.85 6.23
CA LEU A 475 26.74 -8.54 4.81
C LEU A 475 27.14 -7.11 4.41
N CYS A 476 27.11 -6.18 5.37
CA CYS A 476 27.50 -4.79 5.14
C CYS A 476 29.00 -4.55 5.38
N ASP A 477 29.78 -5.60 5.62
CA ASP A 477 31.24 -5.55 5.82
C ASP A 477 31.68 -4.54 6.91
N MET A 478 30.82 -4.31 7.91
CA MET A 478 31.03 -3.25 8.91
C MET A 478 32.31 -3.45 9.73
N THR A 479 32.77 -4.69 9.87
CA THR A 479 33.98 -5.02 10.65
C THR A 479 35.23 -5.23 9.82
N LYS A 480 35.18 -5.01 8.49
CA LYS A 480 36.36 -5.16 7.62
C LYS A 480 37.25 -3.92 7.60
N TYR A 481 36.67 -2.74 7.82
CA TYR A 481 37.35 -1.45 7.67
C TYR A 481 37.31 -0.61 8.96
N LYS A 482 38.12 0.45 8.99
CA LYS A 482 38.15 1.44 10.09
C LYS A 482 37.03 2.46 10.01
N ASP A 483 36.43 2.61 8.83
CA ASP A 483 35.31 3.52 8.60
C ASP A 483 34.11 3.15 9.47
N ILE A 484 33.52 4.18 10.10
CA ILE A 484 32.37 3.98 10.99
C ILE A 484 31.12 3.78 10.15
N SER A 485 30.45 2.67 10.40
CA SER A 485 29.20 2.28 9.77
C SER A 485 28.07 2.30 10.77
N LEU A 486 26.92 2.84 10.37
CA LEU A 486 25.65 2.75 11.07
C LEU A 486 24.72 1.84 10.27
N LEU A 487 24.14 0.83 10.90
CA LEU A 487 23.10 -0.03 10.35
C LEU A 487 21.85 0.12 11.22
N VAL A 488 20.70 0.35 10.59
CA VAL A 488 19.41 0.42 11.27
C VAL A 488 18.44 -0.51 10.57
N ASP A 489 17.90 -1.50 11.29
CA ASP A 489 16.81 -2.34 10.81
C ASP A 489 15.47 -1.73 11.26
N LEU A 490 14.67 -1.31 10.28
CA LEU A 490 13.38 -0.70 10.51
C LEU A 490 12.28 -1.77 10.51
N GLY A 491 12.24 -2.52 11.60
CA GLY A 491 11.15 -3.43 11.94
C GLY A 491 10.44 -3.02 13.23
N THR A 492 9.74 -3.98 13.84
CA THR A 492 8.95 -3.77 15.07
C THR A 492 9.79 -3.26 16.26
N ASN A 493 11.07 -3.66 16.40
CA ASN A 493 11.92 -3.24 17.53
C ASN A 493 13.12 -2.36 17.14
N GLY A 494 13.11 -1.74 15.96
CA GLY A 494 14.10 -0.72 15.56
C GLY A 494 15.53 -1.02 16.00
N GLU A 495 16.13 -2.08 15.46
CA GLU A 495 17.46 -2.52 15.85
C GLU A 495 18.55 -1.66 15.20
N ILE A 496 19.62 -1.37 15.95
CA ILE A 496 20.67 -0.41 15.58
C ILE A 496 22.02 -1.05 15.84
N ALA A 497 22.94 -0.97 14.88
CA ALA A 497 24.34 -1.32 15.03
C ALA A 497 25.23 -0.17 14.55
N LEU A 498 26.21 0.24 15.37
CA LEU A 498 27.18 1.29 15.06
C LEU A 498 28.59 0.80 15.35
N GLY A 499 29.51 1.02 14.44
CA GLY A 499 30.94 0.83 14.72
C GLY A 499 31.74 0.44 13.49
N ASN A 500 32.85 -0.26 13.74
CA ASN A 500 33.84 -0.63 12.72
C ASN A 500 34.58 -1.94 13.12
N CYS A 501 35.75 -2.20 12.53
CA CYS A 501 36.56 -3.39 12.82
C CYS A 501 37.05 -3.53 14.29
N ASP A 502 37.12 -2.42 15.03
CA ASP A 502 37.66 -2.37 16.39
C ASP A 502 36.59 -2.67 17.44
N GLN A 503 35.42 -2.04 17.29
CA GLN A 503 34.32 -2.17 18.23
C GLN A 503 32.97 -1.94 17.55
N LEU A 504 31.97 -2.71 17.98
CA LEU A 504 30.57 -2.52 17.62
C LEU A 504 29.75 -2.20 18.88
N LEU A 505 28.82 -1.27 18.75
CA LEU A 505 27.71 -1.04 19.68
C LEU A 505 26.41 -1.43 19.01
N VAL A 506 25.56 -2.14 19.74
CA VAL A 506 24.22 -2.51 19.27
C VAL A 506 23.14 -2.10 20.26
N ALA A 507 21.96 -1.78 19.78
CA ALA A 507 20.79 -1.47 20.58
C ALA A 507 19.51 -1.95 19.90
N SER A 508 18.44 -2.11 20.67
CA SER A 508 17.09 -2.33 20.15
C SER A 508 16.16 -1.28 20.77
N ALA A 509 15.42 -0.56 19.93
CA ALA A 509 14.52 0.51 20.34
C ALA A 509 13.06 0.08 20.18
N PRO A 510 12.22 0.18 21.22
CA PRO A 510 10.83 -0.30 21.16
C PRO A 510 9.95 0.62 20.28
N ALA A 511 10.08 0.50 18.96
CA ALA A 511 9.41 1.35 17.98
C ALA A 511 7.93 0.96 17.81
N GLY A 512 7.63 -0.33 17.92
CA GLY A 512 6.32 -0.87 17.57
C GLY A 512 6.11 -0.96 16.05
N PRO A 513 5.01 -1.57 15.60
CA PRO A 513 4.84 -1.99 14.21
C PRO A 513 4.31 -0.89 13.27
N ALA A 514 4.37 0.39 13.67
CA ALA A 514 3.77 1.48 12.89
C ALA A 514 4.33 1.59 11.46
N PHE A 515 5.64 1.41 11.29
CA PHE A 515 6.30 1.37 9.98
C PHE A 515 5.98 0.12 9.15
N GLU A 516 5.42 -0.92 9.75
CA GLU A 516 4.91 -2.11 9.06
C GLU A 516 3.39 -2.00 8.75
N GLY A 517 2.77 -0.86 9.08
CA GLY A 517 1.32 -0.65 9.00
C GLY A 517 0.54 -1.27 10.18
N GLY A 518 1.23 -1.81 11.19
CA GLY A 518 0.61 -2.31 12.41
C GLY A 518 0.17 -1.17 13.34
N SER A 519 -0.93 -1.35 14.06
CA SER A 519 -1.52 -0.34 14.96
C SER A 519 -1.97 0.96 14.28
N ILE A 520 -2.12 0.94 12.95
CA ILE A 520 -2.64 2.03 12.12
C ILE A 520 -4.02 1.63 11.58
N GLN A 521 -5.02 2.52 11.64
CA GLN A 521 -6.42 2.21 11.33
C GLN A 521 -6.59 1.55 9.96
N TYR A 522 -6.09 2.22 8.92
CA TYR A 522 -6.05 1.71 7.55
C TYR A 522 -4.66 1.14 7.17
N GLY A 523 -3.83 0.82 8.17
CA GLY A 523 -2.51 0.28 7.93
C GLY A 523 -2.53 -1.12 7.31
N CYS A 524 -1.57 -1.37 6.42
CA CYS A 524 -1.34 -2.67 5.81
C CYS A 524 0.15 -2.85 5.47
N GLY A 525 0.56 -4.07 5.16
CA GLY A 525 1.90 -4.31 4.60
C GLY A 525 2.08 -3.69 3.20
N SER A 526 3.29 -3.76 2.65
CA SER A 526 3.57 -3.33 1.28
C SER A 526 2.96 -4.30 0.27
N ILE A 527 1.68 -4.13 -0.08
CA ILE A 527 0.94 -5.08 -0.92
C ILE A 527 0.33 -4.37 -2.13
N PRO A 528 -0.01 -5.08 -3.23
CA PRO A 528 -0.70 -4.45 -4.35
C PRO A 528 -2.00 -3.75 -3.92
N GLY A 529 -2.11 -2.45 -4.22
CA GLY A 529 -3.19 -1.58 -3.75
C GLY A 529 -2.92 -0.84 -2.43
N ALA A 530 -1.81 -1.11 -1.73
CA ALA A 530 -1.40 -0.30 -0.59
C ALA A 530 -0.90 1.07 -1.06
N ILE A 531 -1.35 2.15 -0.43
CA ILE A 531 -0.87 3.51 -0.65
C ILE A 531 0.58 3.57 -0.20
N SER A 532 1.48 3.97 -1.11
CA SER A 532 2.93 4.06 -0.89
C SER A 532 3.49 5.47 -1.13
N GLN A 533 2.74 6.35 -1.80
CA GLN A 533 3.07 7.77 -1.95
C GLN A 533 1.84 8.63 -1.73
N VAL A 534 2.03 9.80 -1.13
CA VAL A 534 0.99 10.81 -0.94
C VAL A 534 1.60 12.18 -1.22
N GLU A 535 0.88 12.98 -2.00
CA GLU A 535 1.28 14.35 -2.34
C GLU A 535 0.10 15.29 -2.10
N PHE A 536 0.37 16.49 -1.58
CA PHE A 536 -0.62 17.55 -1.49
C PHE A 536 -0.41 18.55 -2.63
N ARG A 537 -1.40 18.68 -3.52
CA ARG A 537 -1.37 19.64 -4.64
C ARG A 537 -2.77 20.21 -4.85
N TYR A 538 -2.88 21.46 -5.28
CA TYR A 538 -4.17 22.09 -5.62
C TYR A 538 -5.25 22.01 -4.51
N GLY A 539 -4.84 22.00 -3.23
CA GLY A 539 -5.77 21.89 -2.09
C GLY A 539 -6.32 20.48 -1.83
N SER A 540 -5.69 19.43 -2.37
CA SER A 540 -6.15 18.05 -2.20
C SER A 540 -4.99 17.05 -2.13
N PHE A 541 -5.25 15.89 -1.51
CA PHE A 541 -4.30 14.78 -1.44
C PHE A 541 -4.42 13.89 -2.68
N PHE A 542 -3.27 13.55 -3.27
CA PHE A 542 -3.13 12.59 -4.35
C PHE A 542 -2.32 11.41 -3.85
N VAL A 543 -2.80 10.19 -4.07
CA VAL A 543 -2.14 8.98 -3.61
C VAL A 543 -1.65 8.13 -4.78
N ARG A 544 -0.57 7.40 -4.56
CA ARG A 544 -0.12 6.33 -5.45
C ARG A 544 -0.10 5.02 -4.68
N THR A 545 -0.55 3.96 -5.32
CA THR A 545 -0.59 2.62 -4.75
C THR A 545 0.44 1.71 -5.41
N ILE A 546 0.87 0.69 -4.68
CA ILE A 546 1.74 -0.37 -5.23
C ILE A 546 0.97 -1.10 -6.34
N GLY A 547 1.58 -1.20 -7.52
CA GLY A 547 0.96 -1.80 -8.70
C GLY A 547 -0.12 -0.93 -9.37
N ASN A 548 -0.31 0.33 -8.95
CA ASN A 548 -1.37 1.22 -9.42
C ASN A 548 -2.78 0.60 -9.35
N LEU A 549 -3.02 -0.23 -8.33
CA LEU A 549 -4.31 -0.87 -8.09
C LEU A 549 -5.20 -0.01 -7.17
N PRO A 550 -6.51 -0.26 -7.10
CA PRO A 550 -7.41 0.44 -6.18
C PRO A 550 -6.89 0.43 -4.73
N PRO A 551 -7.04 1.54 -3.98
CA PRO A 551 -6.46 1.69 -2.66
C PRO A 551 -7.14 0.77 -1.64
N LYS A 552 -6.35 -0.09 -0.98
CA LYS A 552 -6.82 -1.05 0.03
C LYS A 552 -6.44 -0.68 1.46
N GLY A 553 -5.41 0.16 1.61
CA GLY A 553 -4.86 0.59 2.90
C GLY A 553 -3.60 1.43 2.68
N ILE A 554 -2.90 1.77 3.76
CA ILE A 554 -1.68 2.58 3.78
C ILE A 554 -0.53 1.68 4.24
N CYS A 555 0.53 1.54 3.43
CA CYS A 555 1.75 0.88 3.92
C CYS A 555 2.64 1.86 4.69
N GLY A 556 3.65 1.38 5.40
CA GLY A 556 4.52 2.24 6.20
C GLY A 556 5.08 3.44 5.45
N THR A 557 5.57 3.25 4.22
CA THR A 557 6.09 4.35 3.40
C THR A 557 5.00 5.31 2.96
N GLY A 558 3.80 4.80 2.67
CA GLY A 558 2.63 5.63 2.45
C GLY A 558 2.23 6.46 3.66
N LEU A 559 2.38 5.92 4.88
CA LEU A 559 2.07 6.65 6.12
C LEU A 559 3.07 7.79 6.36
N VAL A 560 4.36 7.53 6.14
CA VAL A 560 5.40 8.58 6.20
C VAL A 560 5.18 9.64 5.12
N ALA A 561 4.84 9.25 3.90
CA ALA A 561 4.50 10.18 2.82
C ALA A 561 3.24 11.00 3.14
N ALA A 562 2.20 10.36 3.70
CA ALA A 562 0.97 11.01 4.12
C ALA A 562 1.25 12.06 5.19
N LEU A 563 1.98 11.69 6.25
CA LEU A 563 2.35 12.63 7.30
C LEU A 563 3.18 13.80 6.75
N THR A 564 4.14 13.53 5.87
CA THR A 564 4.94 14.57 5.21
C THR A 564 4.04 15.53 4.42
N ALA A 565 3.08 15.00 3.64
CA ALA A 565 2.14 15.81 2.87
C ALA A 565 1.20 16.63 3.76
N LEU A 566 0.69 16.03 4.84
CA LEU A 566 -0.18 16.68 5.82
C LEU A 566 0.53 17.84 6.52
N ARG A 567 1.79 17.64 6.93
CA ARG A 567 2.59 18.69 7.57
C ARG A 567 2.89 19.84 6.64
N ARG A 568 3.28 19.56 5.39
CA ARG A 568 3.52 20.59 4.37
C ARG A 568 2.27 21.37 3.98
N ALA A 569 1.11 20.81 4.25
CA ALA A 569 -0.19 21.43 4.03
C ALA A 569 -0.76 22.10 5.29
N ASP A 570 0.01 22.17 6.39
CA ASP A 570 -0.39 22.72 7.70
C ASP A 570 -1.60 22.01 8.36
N TYR A 571 -1.86 20.75 8.01
CA TYR A 571 -2.90 19.93 8.66
C TYR A 571 -2.43 19.35 10.00
N VAL A 572 -1.12 19.29 10.22
CA VAL A 572 -0.48 18.70 11.40
C VAL A 572 0.57 19.67 11.94
N ASP A 573 0.47 20.02 13.22
CA ASP A 573 1.44 20.89 13.88
C ASP A 573 2.79 20.21 14.17
N THR A 574 3.74 20.96 14.72
CA THR A 574 5.08 20.43 15.06
C THR A 574 5.06 19.36 16.15
N TYR A 575 4.00 19.32 16.97
CA TYR A 575 3.79 18.34 18.02
C TYR A 575 3.05 17.10 17.51
N GLY A 576 2.66 17.06 16.23
CA GLY A 576 1.91 15.98 15.62
C GLY A 576 0.42 15.97 15.94
N THR A 577 -0.14 17.12 16.31
CA THR A 577 -1.57 17.30 16.51
C THR A 577 -2.23 17.72 15.21
N LEU A 578 -3.32 17.05 14.84
CA LEU A 578 -4.18 17.48 13.74
C LEU A 578 -4.85 18.81 14.10
N VAL A 579 -4.95 19.71 13.13
CA VAL A 579 -5.69 20.96 13.29
C VAL A 579 -7.19 20.73 13.03
N GLU A 580 -8.04 21.60 13.58
CA GLU A 580 -9.48 21.59 13.30
C GLU A 580 -9.77 21.76 11.80
N PRO A 581 -10.79 21.08 11.22
CA PRO A 581 -11.78 20.20 11.86
C PRO A 581 -11.36 18.72 11.96
N TRP A 582 -10.08 18.39 11.77
CA TRP A 582 -9.63 17.02 11.51
C TRP A 582 -9.31 16.21 12.77
N GLN A 583 -9.42 16.80 13.95
CA GLN A 583 -9.03 16.17 15.22
C GLN A 583 -9.83 14.90 15.53
N GLU A 584 -11.13 14.91 15.28
CA GLU A 584 -12.01 13.79 15.60
C GLU A 584 -11.96 12.67 14.56
N GLN A 585 -12.20 13.00 13.28
CA GLN A 585 -12.36 11.99 12.22
C GLN A 585 -11.04 11.63 11.50
N GLY A 586 -10.02 12.49 11.57
CA GLY A 586 -8.81 12.38 10.77
C GLY A 586 -8.95 13.02 9.38
N VAL A 587 -7.85 13.04 8.63
CA VAL A 587 -7.81 13.65 7.30
C VAL A 587 -8.07 12.60 6.22
N PRO A 588 -9.09 12.77 5.36
CA PRO A 588 -9.35 11.85 4.27
C PRO A 588 -8.27 11.97 3.19
N LEU A 589 -7.62 10.86 2.84
CA LEU A 589 -6.63 10.83 1.76
C LEU A 589 -7.25 10.47 0.41
N VAL A 590 -8.03 9.40 0.38
CA VAL A 590 -8.62 8.85 -0.85
C VAL A 590 -9.87 8.04 -0.51
N GLN A 591 -10.84 8.05 -1.42
CA GLN A 591 -12.01 7.19 -1.34
C GLN A 591 -11.71 5.83 -1.99
N GLN A 592 -12.05 4.75 -1.30
CA GLN A 592 -12.03 3.40 -1.84
C GLN A 592 -13.20 3.18 -2.80
N GLU A 593 -13.12 2.14 -3.63
CA GLU A 593 -14.22 1.72 -4.50
C GLU A 593 -15.52 1.40 -3.75
N THR A 594 -15.43 1.07 -2.46
CA THR A 594 -16.59 0.80 -1.59
C THR A 594 -17.35 2.07 -1.18
N GLY A 595 -16.82 3.25 -1.51
CA GLY A 595 -17.33 4.55 -1.05
C GLY A 595 -16.78 4.99 0.31
N GLU A 596 -16.08 4.12 1.03
CA GLU A 596 -15.42 4.48 2.30
C GLU A 596 -14.11 5.24 2.05
N PHE A 597 -13.82 6.25 2.87
CA PHE A 597 -12.55 6.97 2.81
C PHE A 597 -11.48 6.27 3.64
N ILE A 598 -10.25 6.26 3.12
CA ILE A 598 -9.05 5.99 3.89
C ILE A 598 -8.62 7.29 4.56
N TYR A 599 -8.61 7.29 5.89
CA TYR A 599 -8.21 8.42 6.71
C TYR A 599 -6.81 8.22 7.29
N VAL A 600 -6.13 9.33 7.58
CA VAL A 600 -5.03 9.37 8.55
C VAL A 600 -5.56 10.06 9.80
N THR A 601 -5.62 9.31 10.88
CA THR A 601 -6.18 9.79 12.15
C THR A 601 -5.12 10.34 13.08
N GLN A 602 -5.55 11.07 14.11
CA GLN A 602 -4.67 11.54 15.19
C GLN A 602 -3.94 10.36 15.86
N ARG A 603 -4.62 9.22 16.02
CA ARG A 603 -4.04 8.01 16.61
C ARG A 603 -2.93 7.43 15.74
N ASP A 604 -3.12 7.42 14.42
CA ASP A 604 -2.12 6.93 13.47
C ASP A 604 -0.84 7.77 13.51
N ILE A 605 -1.01 9.10 13.58
CA ILE A 605 0.12 10.04 13.72
C ILE A 605 0.88 9.79 15.03
N ARG A 606 0.16 9.61 16.16
CA ARG A 606 0.80 9.33 17.46
C ARG A 606 1.56 8.00 17.46
N ALA A 607 1.01 6.96 16.82
CA ALA A 607 1.69 5.68 16.68
C ALA A 607 3.01 5.82 15.89
N LEU A 608 2.98 6.55 14.77
CA LEU A 608 4.18 6.83 13.98
C LEU A 608 5.19 7.70 14.75
N GLN A 609 4.73 8.70 15.51
CA GLN A 609 5.58 9.54 16.35
C GLN A 609 6.37 8.75 17.38
N MET A 610 5.70 7.85 18.11
CA MET A 610 6.35 7.00 19.11
C MET A 610 7.40 6.11 18.45
N ALA A 611 7.06 5.47 17.33
CA ALA A 611 7.99 4.61 16.59
C ALA A 611 9.23 5.39 16.12
N LYS A 612 9.01 6.53 15.45
CA LYS A 612 10.06 7.42 14.97
C LYS A 612 10.93 7.96 16.11
N GLY A 613 10.30 8.40 17.21
CA GLY A 613 10.99 8.92 18.39
C GLY A 613 11.89 7.89 19.05
N ALA A 614 11.43 6.65 19.17
CA ALA A 614 12.20 5.56 19.77
C ALA A 614 13.46 5.24 18.97
N ILE A 615 13.33 5.11 17.63
CA ILE A 615 14.46 4.81 16.74
C ILE A 615 15.45 5.98 16.73
N ARG A 616 14.97 7.22 16.60
CA ARG A 616 15.82 8.42 16.66
C ARG A 616 16.60 8.51 17.98
N ALA A 617 15.93 8.28 19.12
CA ALA A 617 16.59 8.29 20.42
C ALA A 617 17.60 7.15 20.59
N GLY A 618 17.29 5.96 20.07
CA GLY A 618 18.22 4.84 20.03
C GLY A 618 19.49 5.19 19.28
N MET A 619 19.37 5.79 18.09
CA MET A 619 20.53 6.21 17.29
C MET A 619 21.38 7.23 18.05
N GLU A 620 20.76 8.30 18.56
CA GLU A 620 21.46 9.35 19.32
C GLU A 620 22.23 8.81 20.52
N ILE A 621 21.67 7.85 21.27
CA ILE A 621 22.36 7.27 22.42
C ILE A 621 23.52 6.40 21.99
N VAL A 622 23.36 5.61 20.93
CA VAL A 622 24.45 4.76 20.43
C VAL A 622 25.60 5.63 19.90
N LEU A 623 25.32 6.70 19.14
CA LEU A 623 26.32 7.69 18.73
C LEU A 623 27.02 8.33 19.94
N LYS A 624 26.24 8.82 20.91
CA LYS A 624 26.76 9.45 22.13
C LYS A 624 27.66 8.50 22.94
N LYS A 625 27.31 7.22 23.05
CA LYS A 625 28.11 6.22 23.76
C LYS A 625 29.36 5.80 22.99
N TYR A 626 29.31 5.81 21.67
CA TYR A 626 30.48 5.59 20.83
C TYR A 626 31.42 6.81 20.84
N GLY A 627 30.88 8.00 21.12
CA GLY A 627 31.65 9.24 21.24
C GLY A 627 31.83 9.98 19.92
N ILE A 628 30.86 9.86 19.00
CA ILE A 628 30.92 10.46 17.67
C ILE A 628 29.65 11.25 17.33
N THR A 629 29.72 12.00 16.25
CA THR A 629 28.62 12.77 15.65
C THR A 629 28.15 12.18 14.33
N TRP A 630 27.00 12.63 13.82
CA TRP A 630 26.44 12.19 12.54
C TRP A 630 27.37 12.43 11.33
N GLN A 631 28.26 13.43 11.41
CA GLN A 631 29.20 13.78 10.34
C GLN A 631 30.37 12.80 10.21
N GLU A 632 30.64 12.02 11.26
CA GLU A 632 31.74 11.05 11.29
C GLU A 632 31.35 9.68 10.75
N ILE A 633 30.05 9.44 10.55
CA ILE A 633 29.55 8.23 9.88
C ILE A 633 30.01 8.27 8.42
N LYS A 634 30.52 7.13 7.92
CA LYS A 634 30.94 6.98 6.51
C LYS A 634 29.97 6.13 5.70
N HIS A 635 29.37 5.13 6.34
CA HIS A 635 28.37 4.29 5.72
C HIS A 635 27.11 4.24 6.58
N PHE A 636 25.97 4.51 5.96
CA PHE A 636 24.68 4.40 6.63
C PHE A 636 23.79 3.41 5.88
N TYR A 637 23.55 2.26 6.50
CA TYR A 637 22.75 1.18 5.99
C TYR A 637 21.36 1.17 6.64
N VAL A 638 20.33 0.98 5.84
CA VAL A 638 18.96 0.79 6.31
C VAL A 638 18.43 -0.54 5.81
N ALA A 639 18.09 -1.43 6.74
CA ALA A 639 17.50 -2.74 6.52
C ALA A 639 15.99 -2.75 6.83
N GLY A 640 15.37 -3.89 6.57
CA GLY A 640 13.95 -4.12 6.82
C GLY A 640 13.06 -3.81 5.62
N GLY A 641 11.86 -4.41 5.61
CA GLY A 641 10.90 -4.30 4.49
C GLY A 641 10.41 -2.87 4.23
N PHE A 642 10.36 -2.04 5.28
CA PHE A 642 10.06 -0.61 5.18
C PHE A 642 11.26 0.18 4.63
N GLY A 643 12.46 -0.11 5.14
CA GLY A 643 13.70 0.60 4.84
C GLY A 643 14.01 0.69 3.35
N TYR A 644 13.71 -0.35 2.57
CA TYR A 644 13.96 -0.40 1.13
C TYR A 644 13.28 0.71 0.32
N TYR A 645 12.11 1.18 0.75
CA TYR A 645 11.32 2.20 0.05
C TYR A 645 11.36 3.58 0.73
N LEU A 646 12.12 3.72 1.82
CA LEU A 646 12.20 4.95 2.59
C LEU A 646 12.95 6.03 1.82
N GLN A 647 12.30 7.16 1.55
CA GLN A 647 12.96 8.31 0.95
C GLN A 647 13.71 9.12 2.03
N PRO A 648 15.02 9.38 1.88
CA PRO A 648 15.80 10.12 2.87
C PRO A 648 15.20 11.47 3.24
N ALA A 649 14.71 12.22 2.24
CA ALA A 649 14.09 13.52 2.45
C ALA A 649 12.84 13.46 3.34
N MET A 650 12.03 12.41 3.22
CA MET A 650 10.84 12.21 4.06
C MET A 650 11.23 11.80 5.48
N ALA A 651 12.25 10.95 5.62
CA ALA A 651 12.77 10.54 6.92
C ALA A 651 13.33 11.75 7.71
N ILE A 652 13.99 12.69 7.02
CA ILE A 652 14.43 13.97 7.59
C ILE A 652 13.22 14.85 7.93
N ASP A 653 12.24 14.97 7.04
CA ASP A 653 11.04 15.80 7.24
C ASP A 653 10.30 15.41 8.52
N ILE A 654 10.04 14.11 8.71
CA ILE A 654 9.43 13.59 9.93
C ILE A 654 10.40 13.56 11.13
N GLY A 655 11.67 13.93 10.95
CA GLY A 655 12.71 13.98 11.97
C GLY A 655 13.21 12.61 12.45
N LEU A 656 12.95 11.53 11.71
CA LEU A 656 13.55 10.21 11.96
C LEU A 656 15.08 10.29 11.79
N LEU A 657 15.51 11.07 10.82
CA LEU A 657 16.90 11.39 10.53
C LEU A 657 17.15 12.88 10.75
N PRO A 658 18.39 13.29 11.06
CA PRO A 658 18.68 14.69 11.25
C PRO A 658 18.87 15.41 9.91
N SER A 659 18.64 16.72 9.90
CA SER A 659 18.80 17.55 8.71
C SER A 659 20.25 17.75 8.27
N ASP A 660 21.22 17.55 9.17
CA ASP A 660 22.66 17.64 8.91
C ASP A 660 23.29 16.29 8.48
N LEU A 661 22.47 15.27 8.19
CA LEU A 661 22.95 14.01 7.64
C LEU A 661 23.52 14.22 6.23
N VAL A 662 24.84 14.12 6.10
CA VAL A 662 25.57 14.32 4.83
C VAL A 662 25.82 13.02 4.05
N VAL A 663 25.61 11.87 4.69
CA VAL A 663 25.93 10.54 4.11
C VAL A 663 24.70 9.98 3.38
N PRO A 664 24.86 9.45 2.16
CA PRO A 664 23.76 8.79 1.47
C PRO A 664 23.34 7.50 2.20
N ILE A 665 22.03 7.27 2.25
CA ILE A 665 21.44 6.05 2.83
C ILE A 665 21.56 4.91 1.82
N GLN A 666 22.09 3.78 2.27
CA GLN A 666 22.20 2.55 1.50
C GLN A 666 21.14 1.55 1.97
N THR A 667 20.15 1.29 1.14
CA THR A 667 19.09 0.32 1.45
C THR A 667 19.57 -1.10 1.17
N VAL A 668 19.58 -1.97 2.19
CA VAL A 668 20.18 -3.32 2.09
C VAL A 668 19.15 -4.46 2.06
N GLY A 669 17.86 -4.14 2.13
CA GLY A 669 16.75 -5.09 2.04
C GLY A 669 16.66 -6.02 3.27
N ASN A 670 16.20 -7.25 3.06
CA ASN A 670 16.17 -8.27 4.12
C ASN A 670 17.57 -8.90 4.29
N THR A 671 18.37 -8.31 5.17
CA THR A 671 19.71 -8.81 5.50
C THR A 671 19.67 -10.12 6.27
N SER A 672 18.64 -10.36 7.08
CA SER A 672 18.45 -11.60 7.85
C SER A 672 18.40 -12.82 6.92
N LEU A 673 17.50 -12.80 5.92
CA LEU A 673 17.33 -13.88 4.96
C LEU A 673 18.56 -14.05 4.05
N ARG A 674 19.17 -12.94 3.64
CA ARG A 674 20.41 -12.95 2.83
C ARG A 674 21.58 -13.52 3.62
N GLY A 675 21.67 -13.27 4.92
CA GLY A 675 22.74 -13.81 5.77
C GLY A 675 22.58 -15.31 5.99
N ALA A 676 21.34 -15.78 6.19
CA ALA A 676 21.06 -17.21 6.22
C ALA A 676 21.43 -17.89 4.90
N THR A 677 21.15 -17.22 3.78
CA THR A 677 21.55 -17.68 2.44
C THR A 677 23.08 -17.69 2.27
N ALA A 678 23.78 -16.68 2.79
CA ALA A 678 25.25 -16.62 2.73
C ALA A 678 25.91 -17.80 3.45
N VAL A 679 25.37 -18.23 4.60
CA VAL A 679 25.86 -19.43 5.31
C VAL A 679 25.60 -20.71 4.54
N LEU A 680 24.50 -20.80 3.78
CA LEU A 680 24.29 -21.94 2.87
C LEU A 680 25.37 -21.99 1.77
N TYR A 681 25.81 -20.84 1.25
CA TYR A 681 26.88 -20.77 0.25
C TYR A 681 28.27 -21.03 0.83
N ASP A 682 28.52 -20.53 2.03
CA ASP A 682 29.78 -20.68 2.73
C ASP A 682 29.54 -20.86 4.24
N PRO A 683 29.59 -22.11 4.74
CA PRO A 683 29.41 -22.40 6.17
C PRO A 683 30.43 -21.71 7.09
N SER A 684 31.59 -21.29 6.58
CA SER A 684 32.62 -20.62 7.39
C SER A 684 32.17 -19.24 7.89
N CYS A 685 31.18 -18.62 7.24
CA CYS A 685 30.54 -17.37 7.66
C CYS A 685 30.04 -17.44 9.12
N ILE A 686 29.63 -18.63 9.61
CA ILE A 686 29.15 -18.80 10.99
C ILE A 686 30.25 -18.46 12.01
N GLU A 687 31.49 -18.85 11.75
CA GLU A 687 32.59 -18.58 12.68
C GLU A 687 32.96 -17.09 12.70
N GLU A 688 32.91 -16.42 11.55
CA GLU A 688 33.05 -14.96 11.49
C GLU A 688 31.95 -14.25 12.28
N MET A 689 30.70 -14.67 12.10
CA MET A 689 29.56 -14.13 12.84
C MET A 689 29.64 -14.41 14.35
N LYS A 690 30.21 -15.54 14.78
CA LYS A 690 30.48 -15.81 16.20
C LYS A 690 31.54 -14.86 16.78
N ILE A 691 32.55 -14.50 15.99
CA ILE A 691 33.59 -13.52 16.40
C ILE A 691 32.98 -12.12 16.56
N LEU A 692 31.99 -11.73 15.72
CA LEU A 692 31.31 -10.43 15.83
C LEU A 692 30.75 -10.21 17.24
N ARG A 693 30.16 -11.24 17.85
CA ARG A 693 29.63 -11.19 19.22
C ARG A 693 30.69 -10.76 20.23
N GLN A 694 31.93 -11.24 20.11
CA GLN A 694 33.01 -10.90 21.04
C GLN A 694 33.43 -9.43 20.96
N LYS A 695 33.27 -8.80 19.78
CA LYS A 695 33.58 -7.39 19.53
C LYS A 695 32.40 -6.46 19.78
N THR A 696 31.22 -7.01 20.08
CA THR A 696 29.98 -6.27 20.20
C THR A 696 29.64 -6.00 21.66
N LYS A 697 29.27 -4.75 21.95
CA LYS A 697 28.75 -4.34 23.25
C LYS A 697 27.32 -3.85 23.10
N GLU A 698 26.41 -4.42 23.88
CA GLU A 698 25.02 -3.99 23.90
C GLU A 698 24.87 -2.68 24.68
N CYS A 699 24.07 -1.78 24.09
CA CYS A 699 23.55 -0.59 24.73
C CYS A 699 22.07 -0.79 25.07
N ILE A 700 21.83 -1.10 26.35
CA ILE A 700 20.47 -1.22 26.89
C ILE A 700 19.91 0.20 27.06
N LEU A 701 19.05 0.61 26.12
CA LEU A 701 18.52 1.98 26.04
C LEU A 701 17.72 2.38 27.28
N SER A 702 16.93 1.46 27.85
CA SER A 702 16.13 1.71 29.06
C SER A 702 16.95 2.01 30.32
N ASN A 703 18.25 1.65 30.33
CA ASN A 703 19.16 1.94 31.42
C ASN A 703 19.90 3.27 31.24
N ASP A 704 19.75 3.94 30.10
CA ASP A 704 20.38 5.22 29.86
C ASP A 704 19.53 6.36 30.43
N ALA A 705 20.08 7.09 31.40
CA ALA A 705 19.37 8.21 32.04
C ALA A 705 18.95 9.30 31.05
N SER A 706 19.61 9.42 29.89
CA SER A 706 19.25 10.40 28.85
C SER A 706 18.23 9.89 27.84
N PHE A 707 17.84 8.61 27.86
CA PHE A 707 16.91 8.06 26.87
C PHE A 707 15.56 8.77 26.88
N GLN A 708 14.97 9.00 28.06
CA GLN A 708 13.65 9.60 28.17
C GLN A 708 13.64 11.03 27.62
N ASP A 709 14.64 11.84 27.93
CA ASP A 709 14.73 13.22 27.45
C ASP A 709 14.94 13.28 25.93
N ILE A 710 15.84 12.45 25.40
CA ILE A 710 16.10 12.38 23.96
C ILE A 710 14.85 11.87 23.22
N TYR A 711 14.17 10.85 23.77
CA TYR A 711 12.93 10.31 23.21
C TYR A 711 11.83 11.36 23.14
N ILE A 712 11.58 12.09 24.23
CA ILE A 712 10.57 13.17 24.27
C ILE A 712 10.89 14.23 23.23
N ASN A 713 12.15 14.65 23.12
CA ASN A 713 12.57 15.62 22.11
C ASN A 713 12.39 15.08 20.68
N ALA A 714 12.63 13.78 20.48
CA ALA A 714 12.50 13.12 19.19
C ALA A 714 11.04 12.87 18.75
N LEU A 715 10.05 12.95 19.65
CA LEU A 715 8.62 12.85 19.29
C LEU A 715 8.16 14.02 18.41
N ASN A 716 8.75 15.20 18.61
CA ASN A 716 8.43 16.37 17.82
C ASN A 716 8.88 16.18 16.38
N PHE A 717 8.10 16.75 15.45
CA PHE A 717 8.49 16.76 14.07
C PHE A 717 9.38 17.97 13.79
N SER A 718 10.69 17.73 13.72
CA SER A 718 11.71 18.73 13.45
C SER A 718 11.84 18.98 11.94
N GLY A 719 11.07 19.96 11.46
CA GLY A 719 11.06 20.39 10.06
C GLY A 719 10.40 21.76 9.90
N GLY A 720 10.78 22.71 10.76
CA GLY A 720 10.38 24.10 10.62
C GLY A 720 11.48 24.89 9.90
N MET A 721 11.34 25.06 8.58
CA MET A 721 11.87 26.22 7.86
C MET A 721 11.01 26.49 6.63
N VAL A 722 10.19 27.53 6.75
CA VAL A 722 9.86 28.54 5.73
C VAL A 722 10.38 28.19 4.34
N VAL A 723 9.50 27.73 3.45
CA VAL A 723 9.71 27.99 2.02
C VAL A 723 9.61 29.49 1.87
N LYS A 724 10.76 30.19 1.87
CA LYS A 724 10.81 31.53 1.31
C LYS A 724 10.51 31.36 -0.17
N GLU A 725 9.32 31.79 -0.58
CA GLU A 725 9.12 32.30 -1.93
C GLU A 725 10.16 33.40 -2.13
N GLU A 726 11.28 33.08 -2.76
CA GLU A 726 12.15 33.99 -3.53
C GLU A 726 13.40 33.24 -3.99
N VAL A 727 13.87 33.60 -5.19
CA VAL A 727 15.06 33.10 -5.91
C VAL A 727 14.84 31.88 -6.82
N TYR A 728 13.95 32.05 -7.80
CA TYR A 728 14.22 31.64 -9.19
C TYR A 728 13.97 32.83 -10.13
N GLU A 729 14.66 33.93 -9.89
CA GLU A 729 14.97 34.90 -10.92
C GLU A 729 16.47 35.19 -10.87
N LYS A 730 17.11 35.09 -12.06
CA LYS A 730 18.52 35.36 -12.39
C LYS A 730 19.52 34.22 -12.12
N ARG A 731 19.61 33.28 -13.06
CA ARG A 731 20.70 33.25 -14.05
C ARG A 731 20.38 32.31 -15.21
#